data_AF-A0A945S4I6-F1
#
_entry.id   AF-A0A945S4I6-F1
#
_cell.length_a   1.000
_cell.length_b   1.000
_cell.length_c   1.000
_cell.angle_alpha   90.00
_cell.angle_beta   90.00
_cell.angle_gamma   90.00
#
_symmetry.space_group_name_H-M   'P 1'
#
loop_
_entity.id
_entity.type
_entity.pdbx_description
1 polymer ?
#
loop_
_entity_poly.entity_id
_entity_poly.type
_entity_poly.pdbx_seq_one_letter_code
_entity_poly.pdbx_strand_id
1 'polypeptide(L)'
;MGTHKLRILSDFRAVSALAVFVAVGAFAQDGLLGHWPLDEAGGRVASGGGPSAVEASLHGTSWHGRKGKGALGFDGRAFVEFGDPDDGRFDLGARGDFAVSLWVCIANAPPDQFTLLGKGDRGANPKLLLKVLKDGRLLFRISAEGKTVDVNGRTSIADGKWHHVVAQADRDKETILFLDGRREGIAASTAGIAFANASSLVLGKSHQDGAGARRFLVGFLDDLRLYARCLRPPEVVVLASGVVDRPAVKPIEGRAAPSSGVRSSPRVFARPYETAPVAARWEMVTNGQGEMCGEVTPTSAIVQSRLTWGKAFIDGDLPGCPGTARFELSRDVVLAAPRLSPWLPARAEGDFIVKHRFTGLEPGTRYYYRVRFGLAQTPTKVGQRCTFRTLPGGKGKERVRIAVVTGMNYHRFYNGKVSMRAQGEDRELGYPALASMLALGPDYMVGTGDNVYYDTGFPARTQAGMRAKWHEQFCQPRFIDLLANVATYWEKDDHDYRYNDADTTGSRPPSHELGIATFLEQVPVVGPGTKAALTYRTYRMTRDLQVWFVEGRDFRSPNRAPVGAEKTLWGSAQMAWLKRTLLASDATFKLLVNPTPIVGPDRSSKIDNHANPRGFMHEGRAFIEWLVDHDFLKRGFYLVCGDRHWQYQSIDPSGVEEFSCGAFVDANAIVGTFPGHPKSNDPDGRITQPYHPRTASGGFLMVTSDPETEAAPPTLNISFYDEKGVLLHQVLKTGDQLK
;
A
#
# COMPACT_ATOMS: atom_id res chain seq x y z
N MET A 1 12.47 -34.40 -39.80
CA MET A 1 13.72 -33.77 -39.32
C MET A 1 13.58 -32.27 -39.50
N GLY A 2 13.73 -31.48 -38.44
CA GLY A 2 13.58 -30.02 -38.48
C GLY A 2 13.48 -29.44 -37.08
N THR A 3 14.65 -29.21 -36.47
CA THR A 3 14.88 -28.65 -35.13
C THR A 3 14.56 -27.16 -35.06
N HIS A 4 13.77 -26.70 -34.09
CA HIS A 4 13.78 -25.31 -33.64
C HIS A 4 14.03 -25.19 -32.13
N LYS A 5 15.14 -24.51 -31.83
CA LYS A 5 15.69 -24.21 -30.51
C LYS A 5 14.78 -23.28 -29.70
N LEU A 6 14.73 -23.55 -28.40
CA LEU A 6 14.29 -22.66 -27.33
C LEU A 6 14.91 -21.25 -27.44
N ARG A 7 14.07 -20.22 -27.26
CA ARG A 7 14.44 -18.90 -26.77
C ARG A 7 13.58 -18.62 -25.53
N ILE A 8 14.05 -19.05 -24.37
CA ILE A 8 13.55 -18.63 -23.06
C ILE A 8 14.69 -17.80 -22.47
N LEU A 9 14.47 -16.50 -22.25
CA LEU A 9 15.20 -15.62 -21.30
C LEU A 9 14.78 -14.17 -21.56
N SER A 10 13.79 -13.67 -20.80
CA SER A 10 13.67 -12.22 -20.53
C SER A 10 12.89 -11.86 -19.26
N ASP A 11 11.94 -12.67 -18.79
CA ASP A 11 10.91 -12.14 -17.86
C ASP A 11 11.08 -12.53 -16.36
N PHE A 12 12.21 -13.13 -15.98
CA PHE A 12 12.47 -13.61 -14.60
C PHE A 12 13.11 -12.59 -13.63
N ARG A 13 13.30 -11.32 -14.03
CA ARG A 13 14.20 -10.39 -13.30
C ARG A 13 13.54 -9.39 -12.35
N ALA A 14 12.22 -9.18 -12.39
CA ALA A 14 11.58 -8.11 -11.62
C ALA A 14 11.14 -8.55 -10.20
N VAL A 15 10.67 -9.79 -10.03
CA VAL A 15 10.13 -10.35 -8.76
C VAL A 15 11.22 -10.71 -7.73
N SER A 16 12.49 -10.78 -8.13
CA SER A 16 13.60 -11.11 -7.21
C SER A 16 14.20 -9.89 -6.50
N ALA A 17 13.78 -8.67 -6.81
CA ALA A 17 14.48 -7.46 -6.36
C ALA A 17 14.06 -6.98 -4.97
N LEU A 18 12.79 -6.89 -4.58
CA LEU A 18 12.36 -6.24 -3.32
C LEU A 18 12.29 -7.21 -2.10
N ALA A 19 12.19 -8.53 -2.33
CA ALA A 19 12.45 -9.59 -1.36
C ALA A 19 13.93 -9.60 -0.92
N VAL A 20 14.81 -9.23 -1.85
CA VAL A 20 16.20 -8.94 -1.55
C VAL A 20 16.29 -7.70 -0.67
N PHE A 21 15.60 -6.58 -0.91
CA PHE A 21 15.70 -5.36 -0.06
C PHE A 21 15.27 -5.56 1.41
N VAL A 22 14.22 -6.35 1.70
CA VAL A 22 13.72 -6.54 3.09
C VAL A 22 14.56 -7.53 3.90
N ALA A 23 15.03 -8.61 3.28
CA ALA A 23 15.99 -9.52 3.93
C ALA A 23 17.31 -8.78 4.23
N VAL A 24 17.74 -7.93 3.31
CA VAL A 24 18.98 -7.15 3.36
C VAL A 24 18.97 -6.04 4.40
N GLY A 25 17.83 -5.44 4.73
CA GLY A 25 17.73 -4.48 5.85
C GLY A 25 18.02 -5.10 7.23
N ALA A 26 17.68 -6.38 7.43
CA ALA A 26 18.05 -7.14 8.63
C ALA A 26 19.52 -7.57 8.62
N PHE A 27 20.09 -7.83 7.43
CA PHE A 27 21.52 -8.13 7.29
C PHE A 27 22.42 -6.90 7.43
N ALA A 28 21.95 -5.68 7.14
CA ALA A 28 22.71 -4.44 7.33
C ALA A 28 22.99 -4.07 8.80
N GLN A 29 22.63 -4.93 9.76
CA GLN A 29 23.03 -4.86 11.17
C GLN A 29 24.13 -5.89 11.52
N ASP A 30 24.32 -6.90 10.68
CA ASP A 30 25.37 -7.92 10.86
C ASP A 30 26.76 -7.29 10.68
N GLY A 31 27.68 -7.57 11.60
CA GLY A 31 29.01 -6.98 11.63
C GLY A 31 29.05 -5.47 11.88
N LEU A 32 27.95 -4.82 12.29
CA LEU A 32 27.93 -3.39 12.59
C LEU A 32 28.80 -3.09 13.83
N LEU A 33 29.76 -2.18 13.68
CA LEU A 33 30.65 -1.71 14.75
C LEU A 33 30.09 -0.48 15.46
N GLY A 34 29.39 0.40 14.72
CA GLY A 34 28.75 1.59 15.27
C GLY A 34 27.90 2.30 14.22
N HIS A 35 26.84 2.96 14.69
CA HIS A 35 25.91 3.72 13.85
C HIS A 35 25.58 5.04 14.53
N TRP A 36 25.85 6.16 13.86
CA TRP A 36 25.46 7.49 14.31
C TRP A 36 24.46 8.04 13.31
N PRO A 37 23.16 8.00 13.64
CA PRO A 37 22.11 8.58 12.79
C PRO A 37 22.30 10.08 12.58
N LEU A 38 22.92 10.78 13.54
CA LEU A 38 23.06 12.25 13.55
C LEU A 38 21.70 12.98 13.57
N ASP A 39 20.74 12.39 14.30
CA ASP A 39 19.34 12.80 14.40
C ASP A 39 19.01 13.66 15.63
N GLU A 40 20.01 14.05 16.41
CA GLU A 40 19.82 14.74 17.68
C GLU A 40 19.20 16.13 17.48
N ALA A 41 18.35 16.52 18.43
CA ALA A 41 17.68 17.83 18.42
C ALA A 41 18.62 19.01 18.73
N GLY A 42 19.88 18.74 19.07
CA GLY A 42 20.87 19.73 19.51
C GLY A 42 21.93 19.12 20.43
N GLY A 43 22.97 19.90 20.76
CA GLY A 43 24.02 19.49 21.70
C GLY A 43 25.43 19.52 21.11
N ARG A 44 26.41 19.12 21.93
CA ARG A 44 27.84 19.05 21.55
C ARG A 44 28.35 17.62 21.38
N VAL A 45 27.45 16.64 21.39
CA VAL A 45 27.76 15.22 21.22
C VAL A 45 26.77 14.59 20.23
N ALA A 46 27.24 13.61 19.47
CA ALA A 46 26.38 12.72 18.69
C ALA A 46 26.41 11.31 19.29
N SER A 47 25.24 10.74 19.56
CA SER A 47 25.09 9.46 20.23
C SER A 47 25.24 8.30 19.24
N GLY A 48 26.12 7.35 19.58
CA GLY A 48 26.25 6.09 18.86
C GLY A 48 25.14 5.11 19.25
N GLY A 49 24.44 4.58 18.26
CA GLY A 49 23.53 3.44 18.35
C GLY A 49 24.20 2.12 17.94
N GLY A 50 23.53 1.01 18.23
CA GLY A 50 24.05 -0.35 18.00
C GLY A 50 25.03 -0.79 19.11
N PRO A 51 26.05 -1.62 18.80
CA PRO A 51 26.98 -2.14 19.82
C PRO A 51 28.03 -1.13 20.31
N SER A 52 28.11 0.07 19.73
CA SER A 52 29.01 1.13 20.15
C SER A 52 28.21 2.27 20.78
N ALA A 53 28.02 2.22 22.09
CA ALA A 53 27.52 3.32 22.90
C ALA A 53 28.55 4.47 23.04
N VAL A 54 29.34 4.73 21.99
CA VAL A 54 30.38 5.77 21.98
C VAL A 54 29.76 7.08 21.54
N GLU A 55 29.84 8.09 22.40
CA GLU A 55 29.47 9.46 22.07
C GLU A 55 30.60 10.15 21.30
N ALA A 56 30.27 10.76 20.17
CA ALA A 56 31.21 11.51 19.35
C ALA A 56 31.17 12.99 19.73
N SER A 57 32.33 13.59 19.98
CA SER A 57 32.46 15.01 20.33
C SER A 57 32.37 15.90 19.10
N LEU A 58 31.54 16.94 19.19
CA LEU A 58 31.26 17.87 18.11
C LEU A 58 32.03 19.18 18.28
N HIS A 59 32.80 19.56 17.26
CA HIS A 59 33.61 20.77 17.27
C HIS A 59 33.15 21.70 16.16
N GLY A 60 32.42 22.76 16.52
CA GLY A 60 31.98 23.80 15.57
C GLY A 60 30.90 23.36 14.56
N THR A 61 30.39 22.14 14.64
CA THR A 61 29.31 21.65 13.77
C THR A 61 27.96 22.26 14.18
N SER A 62 27.05 22.38 13.22
CA SER A 62 25.66 22.80 13.45
C SER A 62 24.68 21.67 13.17
N TRP A 63 23.61 21.56 13.95
CA TRP A 63 22.53 20.63 13.69
C TRP A 63 21.59 21.17 12.62
N HIS A 64 21.24 20.35 11.63
CA HIS A 64 20.32 20.71 10.56
C HIS A 64 19.20 19.67 10.45
N GLY A 65 17.96 20.15 10.42
CA GLY A 65 16.79 19.28 10.34
C GLY A 65 16.43 18.86 8.91
N ARG A 66 16.12 17.57 8.73
CA ARG A 66 15.59 16.94 7.51
C ARG A 66 14.28 16.22 7.84
N LYS A 67 13.11 16.77 7.50
CA LYS A 67 11.75 16.16 7.61
C LYS A 67 11.65 14.88 8.49
N GLY A 68 11.89 15.01 9.80
CA GLY A 68 11.79 13.91 10.79
C GLY A 68 13.10 13.21 11.21
N LYS A 69 14.25 13.67 10.70
CA LYS A 69 15.64 13.24 10.96
C LYS A 69 16.56 14.49 11.07
N GLY A 70 17.76 14.34 11.63
CA GLY A 70 18.80 15.37 11.74
C GLY A 70 19.95 15.13 10.74
N ALA A 71 20.93 16.02 10.73
CA ALA A 71 22.21 15.91 10.04
C ALA A 71 23.19 16.92 10.65
N LEU A 72 24.49 16.72 10.45
CA LEU A 72 25.53 17.65 10.88
C LEU A 72 26.01 18.53 9.72
N GLY A 73 26.04 19.83 9.94
CA GLY A 73 26.60 20.85 9.07
C GLY A 73 28.05 21.17 9.42
N PHE A 74 28.87 21.34 8.39
CA PHE A 74 30.30 21.64 8.46
C PHE A 74 30.59 22.91 7.66
N ASP A 75 31.34 23.83 8.26
CA ASP A 75 31.59 25.19 7.75
C ASP A 75 33.02 25.41 7.21
N GLY A 76 33.79 24.35 7.05
CA GLY A 76 35.21 24.42 6.67
C GLY A 76 36.17 24.61 7.85
N ARG A 77 35.67 24.54 9.08
CA ARG A 77 36.46 24.46 10.32
C ARG A 77 35.93 23.41 11.29
N ALA A 78 34.65 23.08 11.16
CA ALA A 78 33.98 22.10 11.99
C ALA A 78 34.47 20.67 11.74
N PHE A 79 34.40 19.84 12.78
CA PHE A 79 34.71 18.41 12.72
C PHE A 79 34.06 17.61 13.86
N VAL A 80 34.05 16.29 13.73
CA VAL A 80 33.59 15.36 14.76
C VAL A 80 34.72 14.40 15.14
N GLU A 81 34.90 14.13 16.43
CA GLU A 81 35.85 13.13 16.93
C GLU A 81 35.12 12.00 17.68
N PHE A 82 35.39 10.76 17.27
CA PHE A 82 34.77 9.56 17.84
C PHE A 82 35.69 8.86 18.86
N GLY A 83 36.92 9.35 19.01
CA GLY A 83 37.94 8.74 19.86
C GLY A 83 38.54 7.49 19.25
N ASP A 84 39.28 6.77 20.08
CA ASP A 84 39.86 5.46 19.80
C ASP A 84 39.55 4.53 20.98
N PRO A 85 38.50 3.70 20.89
CA PRO A 85 38.09 2.84 22.01
C PRO A 85 39.15 1.77 22.32
N ASP A 86 39.38 1.50 23.62
CA ASP A 86 40.41 0.56 24.10
C ASP A 86 40.29 -0.87 23.57
N ASP A 87 39.11 -1.28 23.11
CA ASP A 87 38.90 -2.59 22.50
C ASP A 87 39.32 -2.66 21.02
N GLY A 88 39.82 -1.56 20.46
CA GLY A 88 40.34 -1.45 19.11
C GLY A 88 39.25 -1.56 18.04
N ARG A 89 37.97 -1.37 18.37
CA ARG A 89 36.87 -1.55 17.40
C ARG A 89 36.91 -0.56 16.23
N PHE A 90 37.59 0.59 16.37
CA PHE A 90 37.77 1.54 15.27
C PHE A 90 39.10 1.36 14.54
N ASP A 91 39.91 0.37 14.90
CA ASP A 91 41.05 -0.10 14.10
C ASP A 91 40.57 -0.92 12.90
N LEU A 92 39.86 -0.26 12.01
CA LEU A 92 39.32 -0.85 10.79
C LEU A 92 40.46 -1.50 9.99
N GLY A 93 40.24 -2.73 9.53
CA GLY A 93 41.24 -3.50 8.80
C GLY A 93 42.28 -4.23 9.65
N ALA A 94 42.28 -4.09 10.98
CA ALA A 94 43.16 -4.85 11.88
C ALA A 94 42.73 -6.31 12.05
N ARG A 95 41.42 -6.58 11.92
CA ARG A 95 40.80 -7.87 12.21
C ARG A 95 40.14 -8.53 10.99
N GLY A 96 40.38 -8.00 9.79
CA GLY A 96 39.80 -8.49 8.54
C GLY A 96 39.13 -7.39 7.72
N ASP A 97 38.11 -7.76 6.98
CA ASP A 97 37.35 -6.88 6.08
C ASP A 97 36.60 -5.77 6.83
N PHE A 98 36.28 -4.69 6.14
CA PHE A 98 35.47 -3.62 6.72
C PHE A 98 34.73 -2.79 5.68
N ALA A 99 33.71 -2.07 6.13
CA ALA A 99 32.99 -1.08 5.34
C ALA A 99 32.62 0.17 6.16
N VAL A 100 32.56 1.31 5.47
CA VAL A 100 32.10 2.60 5.99
C VAL A 100 30.97 3.08 5.10
N SER A 101 29.87 3.52 5.70
CA SER A 101 28.67 4.04 5.03
C SER A 101 28.33 5.42 5.58
N LEU A 102 28.03 6.39 4.72
CA LEU A 102 27.50 7.69 5.16
C LEU A 102 26.71 8.37 4.05
N TRP A 103 25.89 9.35 4.42
CA TRP A 103 25.28 10.30 3.52
C TRP A 103 26.06 11.62 3.53
N VAL A 104 26.25 12.21 2.36
CA VAL A 104 26.97 13.48 2.19
C VAL A 104 26.21 14.40 1.23
N CYS A 105 26.19 15.69 1.54
CA CYS A 105 25.70 16.73 0.64
C CYS A 105 26.69 17.88 0.59
N ILE A 106 27.28 18.13 -0.57
CA ILE A 106 28.14 19.29 -0.81
C ILE A 106 27.65 20.09 -2.02
N ALA A 107 27.62 21.41 -1.87
CA ALA A 107 27.09 22.29 -2.92
C ALA A 107 28.11 22.58 -4.03
N ASN A 108 29.39 22.62 -3.70
CA ASN A 108 30.46 23.03 -4.61
C ASN A 108 31.69 22.14 -4.43
N ALA A 109 32.45 21.98 -5.52
CA ALA A 109 33.69 21.24 -5.48
C ALA A 109 34.71 21.99 -4.60
N PRO A 110 35.51 21.28 -3.79
CA PRO A 110 36.48 21.91 -2.92
C PRO A 110 37.60 22.60 -3.72
N PRO A 111 38.21 23.67 -3.18
CA PRO A 111 39.36 24.31 -3.83
C PRO A 111 40.61 23.40 -3.86
N ASP A 112 40.68 22.41 -2.97
CA ASP A 112 41.73 21.38 -2.95
C ASP A 112 41.11 19.99 -2.76
N GLN A 113 40.60 19.72 -1.56
CA GLN A 113 39.83 18.51 -1.25
C GLN A 113 38.97 18.73 0.00
N PHE A 114 37.89 17.98 0.16
CA PHE A 114 37.19 17.88 1.45
C PHE A 114 37.38 16.49 2.04
N THR A 115 37.61 16.41 3.35
CA THR A 115 37.67 15.13 4.05
C THR A 115 36.30 14.80 4.61
N LEU A 116 35.75 13.64 4.24
CA LEU A 116 34.50 13.13 4.80
C LEU A 116 34.79 12.34 6.07
N LEU A 117 35.72 11.38 6.00
CA LEU A 117 36.16 10.54 7.11
C LEU A 117 37.68 10.34 7.07
N GLY A 118 38.31 10.35 8.24
CA GLY A 118 39.74 10.07 8.38
C GLY A 118 40.11 9.30 9.64
N LYS A 119 41.11 8.43 9.55
CA LYS A 119 41.81 7.81 10.68
C LYS A 119 43.28 7.62 10.31
N GLY A 120 44.19 7.99 11.21
CA GLY A 120 45.62 7.88 10.97
C GLY A 120 46.44 8.96 11.67
N ASP A 121 47.75 8.77 11.65
CA ASP A 121 48.68 9.59 12.44
C ASP A 121 48.91 10.97 11.80
N ARG A 122 49.42 11.91 12.61
CA ARG A 122 49.58 13.32 12.21
C ARG A 122 50.58 13.61 11.08
N GLY A 123 51.36 12.60 10.67
CA GLY A 123 52.37 12.70 9.61
C GLY A 123 51.81 12.78 8.18
N ALA A 124 52.72 12.84 7.19
CA ALA A 124 52.39 13.09 5.78
C ALA A 124 51.50 12.03 5.11
N ASN A 125 51.33 10.84 5.70
CA ASN A 125 50.57 9.74 5.10
C ASN A 125 49.40 9.31 6.01
N PRO A 126 48.15 9.62 5.63
CA PRO A 126 46.98 9.26 6.39
C PRO A 126 46.64 7.78 6.13
N LYS A 127 46.30 7.05 7.21
CA LYS A 127 46.15 5.60 7.16
C LYS A 127 44.87 5.15 6.46
N LEU A 128 43.77 5.87 6.69
CA LEU A 128 42.47 5.70 6.05
C LEU A 128 41.86 7.08 5.76
N LEU A 129 41.49 7.35 4.50
CA LEU A 129 40.74 8.55 4.12
C LEU A 129 39.61 8.26 3.14
N LEU A 130 38.44 8.83 3.40
CA LEU A 130 37.40 9.05 2.42
C LEU A 130 37.28 10.56 2.17
N LYS A 131 37.52 10.99 0.93
CA LYS A 131 37.60 12.42 0.57
C LYS A 131 36.93 12.74 -0.75
N VAL A 132 36.68 14.02 -0.96
CA VAL A 132 36.24 14.62 -2.23
C VAL A 132 37.40 15.42 -2.80
N LEU A 133 37.77 15.18 -4.05
CA LEU A 133 38.83 15.89 -4.77
C LEU A 133 38.34 17.24 -5.32
N LYS A 134 39.26 18.09 -5.79
CA LYS A 134 38.97 19.40 -6.39
C LYS A 134 37.98 19.42 -7.56
N ASP A 135 37.76 18.28 -8.20
CA ASP A 135 36.78 18.10 -9.28
C ASP A 135 35.42 17.57 -8.77
N GLY A 136 35.26 17.49 -7.44
CA GLY A 136 34.06 17.03 -6.76
C GLY A 136 33.89 15.50 -6.75
N ARG A 137 34.85 14.73 -7.26
CA ARG A 137 34.79 13.26 -7.24
C ARG A 137 35.33 12.67 -5.94
N LEU A 138 34.81 11.51 -5.57
CA LEU A 138 35.25 10.78 -4.38
C LEU A 138 36.59 10.07 -4.60
N LEU A 139 37.39 9.95 -3.53
CA LEU A 139 38.57 9.10 -3.46
C LEU A 139 38.61 8.41 -2.09
N PHE A 140 38.75 7.09 -2.10
CA PHE A 140 38.98 6.28 -0.91
C PHE A 140 40.42 5.75 -0.88
N ARG A 141 41.17 6.08 0.17
CA ARG A 141 42.60 5.80 0.31
C ARG A 141 42.88 4.98 1.56
N ILE A 142 43.67 3.94 1.39
CA ILE A 142 44.32 3.21 2.48
C ILE A 142 45.83 3.28 2.25
N SER A 143 46.59 3.72 3.25
CA SER A 143 48.04 3.91 3.10
C SER A 143 48.79 3.57 4.39
N ALA A 144 49.73 2.64 4.32
CA ALA A 144 50.67 2.39 5.42
C ALA A 144 51.95 1.74 4.89
N GLU A 145 53.05 1.88 5.65
CA GLU A 145 54.32 1.20 5.36
C GLU A 145 54.83 1.39 3.92
N GLY A 146 54.67 2.60 3.36
CA GLY A 146 55.10 2.93 1.99
C GLY A 146 54.22 2.38 0.87
N LYS A 147 53.11 1.71 1.20
CA LYS A 147 52.10 1.23 0.24
C LYS A 147 50.86 2.11 0.29
N THR A 148 50.27 2.39 -0.87
CA THR A 148 49.03 3.15 -0.99
C THR A 148 48.08 2.48 -1.98
N VAL A 149 46.82 2.31 -1.56
CA VAL A 149 45.72 1.86 -2.41
C VAL A 149 44.71 3.00 -2.52
N ASP A 150 44.48 3.46 -3.74
CA ASP A 150 43.50 4.50 -4.06
C ASP A 150 42.39 3.94 -4.93
N VAL A 151 41.15 4.15 -4.47
CA VAL A 151 39.95 3.90 -5.25
C VAL A 151 39.36 5.26 -5.65
N ASN A 152 39.46 5.59 -6.93
CA ASN A 152 38.95 6.84 -7.47
C ASN A 152 37.50 6.65 -7.97
N GLY A 153 36.63 7.57 -7.57
CA GLY A 153 35.30 7.71 -8.14
C GLY A 153 35.33 8.40 -9.51
N ARG A 154 34.24 8.27 -10.26
CA ARG A 154 34.11 8.80 -11.62
C ARG A 154 33.14 9.99 -11.67
N THR A 155 32.20 10.06 -10.75
CA THR A 155 31.09 11.00 -10.69
C THR A 155 31.37 12.09 -9.66
N SER A 156 31.11 13.33 -10.05
CA SER A 156 31.19 14.47 -9.13
C SER A 156 29.95 14.51 -8.26
N ILE A 157 30.12 14.67 -6.95
CA ILE A 157 29.02 14.80 -5.96
C ILE A 157 28.80 16.25 -5.49
N ALA A 158 29.48 17.19 -6.15
CA ALA A 158 29.42 18.62 -5.88
C ALA A 158 28.24 19.29 -6.60
N ASP A 159 27.02 18.84 -6.32
CA ASP A 159 25.81 19.27 -7.02
C ASP A 159 24.70 19.78 -6.09
N GLY A 160 24.98 19.89 -4.78
CA GLY A 160 24.03 20.32 -3.76
C GLY A 160 22.98 19.28 -3.40
N LYS A 161 23.13 18.02 -3.82
CA LYS A 161 22.24 16.91 -3.47
C LYS A 161 22.89 16.00 -2.43
N TRP A 162 22.03 15.24 -1.76
CA TRP A 162 22.44 14.15 -0.89
C TRP A 162 22.83 12.93 -1.72
N HIS A 163 24.00 12.40 -1.42
CA HIS A 163 24.55 11.19 -2.00
C HIS A 163 24.89 10.18 -0.91
N HIS A 164 24.60 8.91 -1.14
CA HIS A 164 25.00 7.83 -0.25
C HIS A 164 26.32 7.22 -0.72
N VAL A 165 27.29 7.11 0.19
CA VAL A 165 28.63 6.62 -0.10
C VAL A 165 28.94 5.40 0.75
N VAL A 166 29.40 4.33 0.12
CA VAL A 166 29.99 3.17 0.81
C VAL A 166 31.42 2.97 0.33
N ALA A 167 32.36 2.91 1.27
CA ALA A 167 33.75 2.55 1.01
C ALA A 167 34.08 1.27 1.79
N GLN A 168 34.56 0.23 1.12
CA GLN A 168 34.86 -1.06 1.76
C GLN A 168 36.14 -1.68 1.23
N ALA A 169 36.78 -2.52 2.05
CA ALA A 169 37.93 -3.31 1.67
C ALA A 169 37.71 -4.78 2.04
N ASP A 170 37.63 -5.63 1.02
CA ASP A 170 37.86 -7.07 1.16
C ASP A 170 39.37 -7.24 1.14
N ARG A 171 39.92 -7.57 2.31
CA ARG A 171 41.36 -7.56 2.59
C ARG A 171 42.11 -8.67 1.87
N ASP A 172 41.41 -9.60 1.24
CA ASP A 172 42.01 -10.69 0.48
C ASP A 172 41.72 -10.55 -1.03
N LYS A 173 40.84 -9.63 -1.45
CA LYS A 173 40.44 -9.50 -2.86
C LYS A 173 40.54 -8.09 -3.43
N GLU A 174 39.73 -7.16 -2.97
CA GLU A 174 39.51 -5.88 -3.65
C GLU A 174 39.01 -4.77 -2.71
N THR A 175 39.35 -3.53 -3.05
CA THR A 175 38.87 -2.32 -2.37
C THR A 175 37.87 -1.61 -3.27
N ILE A 176 36.68 -1.30 -2.77
CA ILE A 176 35.56 -0.81 -3.60
C ILE A 176 34.95 0.48 -3.01
N LEU A 177 34.60 1.39 -3.91
CA LEU A 177 33.79 2.57 -3.62
C LEU A 177 32.43 2.44 -4.33
N PHE A 178 31.35 2.75 -3.62
CA PHE A 178 30.00 2.83 -4.14
C PHE A 178 29.41 4.23 -3.93
N LEU A 179 28.60 4.67 -4.90
CA LEU A 179 27.84 5.91 -4.89
C LEU A 179 26.37 5.58 -5.24
N ASP A 180 25.43 6.01 -4.40
CA ASP A 180 23.98 5.84 -4.59
C ASP A 180 23.55 4.41 -4.96
N GLY A 181 24.15 3.43 -4.27
CA GLY A 181 23.86 2.01 -4.46
C GLY A 181 24.65 1.34 -5.60
N ARG A 182 25.49 2.07 -6.34
CA ARG A 182 26.18 1.58 -7.53
C ARG A 182 27.70 1.61 -7.36
N ARG A 183 28.40 0.60 -7.89
CA ARG A 183 29.87 0.53 -7.81
C ARG A 183 30.51 1.63 -8.66
N GLU A 184 31.26 2.49 -8.01
CA GLU A 184 31.83 3.71 -8.57
C GLU A 184 33.31 3.53 -8.94
N GLY A 185 34.09 2.84 -8.09
CA GLY A 185 35.50 2.55 -8.30
C GLY A 185 35.94 1.25 -7.65
N ILE A 186 37.08 0.71 -8.11
CA ILE A 186 37.68 -0.52 -7.58
C ILE A 186 39.21 -0.44 -7.66
N ALA A 187 39.90 -1.01 -6.69
CA ALA A 187 41.35 -1.22 -6.69
C ALA A 187 41.71 -2.58 -6.10
N ALA A 188 42.99 -2.95 -6.21
CA ALA A 188 43.50 -4.20 -5.66
C ALA A 188 43.29 -4.31 -4.14
N SER A 189 43.37 -5.54 -3.64
CA SER A 189 43.34 -5.86 -2.23
C SER A 189 44.31 -5.02 -1.40
N THR A 190 43.94 -4.75 -0.16
CA THR A 190 44.84 -4.15 0.84
C THR A 190 45.62 -5.19 1.64
N ALA A 191 45.61 -6.47 1.27
CA ALA A 191 46.38 -7.56 1.91
C ALA A 191 47.82 -7.13 2.25
N GLY A 192 48.22 -7.31 3.52
CA GLY A 192 49.56 -6.96 3.98
C GLY A 192 49.85 -5.46 4.13
N ILE A 193 48.85 -4.58 4.09
CA ILE A 193 48.95 -3.18 4.56
C ILE A 193 48.44 -3.13 6.01
N ALA A 194 49.30 -2.84 6.98
CA ALA A 194 48.91 -2.68 8.39
C ALA A 194 48.68 -1.21 8.71
N PHE A 195 47.40 -0.79 8.82
CA PHE A 195 47.03 0.61 8.97
C PHE A 195 46.16 0.88 10.21
N ALA A 196 46.02 -0.10 11.10
CA ALA A 196 45.53 0.07 12.47
C ALA A 196 46.38 1.09 13.23
N ASN A 197 45.75 1.91 14.08
CA ASN A 197 46.46 2.96 14.80
C ASN A 197 45.60 3.56 15.92
N ALA A 198 46.27 4.03 16.96
CA ALA A 198 45.62 4.64 18.12
C ALA A 198 45.09 6.08 17.88
N SER A 199 45.05 6.57 16.62
CA SER A 199 44.51 7.90 16.33
C SER A 199 42.99 7.86 16.28
N SER A 200 42.36 8.93 16.79
CA SER A 200 40.89 9.07 16.80
C SER A 200 40.28 8.92 15.40
N LEU A 201 39.13 8.27 15.28
CA LEU A 201 38.32 8.36 14.06
C LEU A 201 37.66 9.74 14.00
N VAL A 202 37.72 10.39 12.83
CA VAL A 202 37.21 11.76 12.65
C VAL A 202 36.32 11.91 11.42
N LEU A 203 35.29 12.76 11.50
CA LEU A 203 34.52 13.23 10.35
C LEU A 203 34.80 14.72 10.07
N GLY A 204 34.75 15.09 8.80
CA GLY A 204 34.86 16.48 8.37
C GLY A 204 36.29 17.06 8.39
N LYS A 205 37.30 16.29 8.80
CA LYS A 205 38.73 16.67 8.79
C LYS A 205 39.66 15.47 8.54
N SER A 206 40.93 15.74 8.29
CA SER A 206 42.02 14.74 8.32
C SER A 206 43.01 15.04 9.45
N HIS A 207 43.82 14.04 9.84
CA HIS A 207 44.86 14.20 10.87
C HIS A 207 46.16 14.80 10.36
N GLN A 208 46.34 15.00 9.06
CA GLN A 208 47.62 15.47 8.50
C GLN A 208 47.96 16.88 8.98
N ASP A 209 49.12 17.05 9.62
CA ASP A 209 49.62 18.35 10.09
C ASP A 209 49.83 19.32 8.90
N GLY A 210 49.48 20.59 9.09
CA GLY A 210 49.59 21.64 8.06
C GLY A 210 48.43 21.66 7.04
N ALA A 211 47.45 20.78 7.18
CA ALA A 211 46.18 20.82 6.45
C ALA A 211 45.35 22.06 6.88
N GLY A 212 45.64 23.23 6.33
CA GLY A 212 44.81 24.43 6.55
C GLY A 212 43.32 24.19 6.23
N ALA A 213 42.44 25.15 6.54
CA ALA A 213 40.97 25.07 6.39
C ALA A 213 40.45 24.52 5.03
N ARG A 214 41.30 24.48 4.01
CA ARG A 214 41.03 23.94 2.67
C ARG A 214 40.76 22.44 2.60
N ARG A 215 40.99 21.67 3.68
CA ARG A 215 40.74 20.21 3.75
C ARG A 215 39.57 19.81 4.63
N PHE A 216 39.04 20.75 5.39
CA PHE A 216 37.84 20.56 6.21
C PHE A 216 36.60 20.59 5.34
N LEU A 217 35.60 19.80 5.70
CA LEU A 217 34.36 19.74 4.96
C LEU A 217 33.60 21.07 5.03
N VAL A 218 33.11 21.53 3.87
CA VAL A 218 32.00 22.47 3.79
C VAL A 218 30.80 21.74 3.19
N GLY A 219 29.77 21.49 3.99
CA GLY A 219 28.60 20.71 3.57
C GLY A 219 27.92 20.01 4.73
N PHE A 220 27.21 18.91 4.43
CA PHE A 220 26.45 18.15 5.42
C PHE A 220 26.84 16.68 5.38
N LEU A 221 26.87 16.04 6.56
CA LEU A 221 26.97 14.59 6.73
C LEU A 221 25.80 14.09 7.55
N ASP A 222 25.35 12.88 7.22
CA ASP A 222 24.24 12.20 7.88
C ASP A 222 24.54 10.69 7.96
N ASP A 223 23.99 10.04 8.98
CA ASP A 223 23.84 8.59 9.04
C ASP A 223 25.12 7.74 8.80
N LEU A 224 26.16 7.98 9.63
CA LEU A 224 27.44 7.25 9.59
C LEU A 224 27.28 5.82 10.15
N ARG A 225 27.75 4.82 9.40
CA ARG A 225 27.86 3.43 9.87
C ARG A 225 29.24 2.84 9.60
N LEU A 226 29.72 2.03 10.53
CA LEU A 226 30.97 1.28 10.44
C LEU A 226 30.68 -0.22 10.56
N TYR A 227 31.35 -1.04 9.75
CA TYR A 227 31.16 -2.49 9.72
C TYR A 227 32.51 -3.22 9.79
N ALA A 228 32.56 -4.34 10.52
CA ALA A 228 33.67 -5.30 10.59
C ALA A 228 33.64 -6.33 9.46
N ARG A 229 32.96 -6.02 8.36
CA ARG A 229 32.86 -6.83 7.14
C ARG A 229 32.57 -5.96 5.94
N CYS A 230 32.80 -6.50 4.75
CA CYS A 230 32.26 -5.91 3.53
C CYS A 230 30.74 -6.05 3.44
N LEU A 231 30.09 -5.05 2.83
CA LEU A 231 28.68 -5.10 2.50
C LEU A 231 28.49 -5.79 1.15
N ARG A 232 27.41 -6.59 1.05
CA ARG A 232 26.96 -7.19 -0.21
C ARG A 232 26.26 -6.11 -1.05
N PRO A 233 26.28 -6.21 -2.39
CA PRO A 233 25.68 -5.20 -3.26
C PRO A 233 24.23 -4.83 -2.89
N PRO A 234 23.35 -5.78 -2.53
CA PRO A 234 22.02 -5.41 -2.04
C PRO A 234 22.02 -4.53 -0.78
N GLU A 235 22.92 -4.79 0.17
CA GLU A 235 23.04 -4.02 1.43
C GLU A 235 23.41 -2.57 1.13
N VAL A 236 24.32 -2.39 0.17
CA VAL A 236 24.72 -1.06 -0.32
C VAL A 236 23.54 -0.32 -0.96
N VAL A 237 22.72 -1.00 -1.76
CA VAL A 237 21.54 -0.39 -2.42
C VAL A 237 20.45 -0.07 -1.39
N VAL A 238 20.26 -0.94 -0.39
CA VAL A 238 19.32 -0.74 0.71
C VAL A 238 19.72 0.48 1.56
N LEU A 239 20.98 0.62 1.96
CA LEU A 239 21.46 1.79 2.69
C LEU A 239 21.31 3.07 1.86
N ALA A 240 21.58 3.01 0.55
CA ALA A 240 21.38 4.12 -0.39
C ALA A 240 19.90 4.52 -0.59
N SER A 241 18.95 3.66 -0.24
CA SER A 241 17.52 3.98 -0.31
C SER A 241 16.99 4.73 0.93
N GLY A 242 17.77 4.79 2.02
CA GLY A 242 17.37 5.43 3.28
C GLY A 242 16.32 4.67 4.10
N VAL A 243 16.08 3.39 3.77
CA VAL A 243 15.01 2.54 4.33
C VAL A 243 15.42 1.82 5.64
N VAL A 244 16.71 1.79 5.99
CA VAL A 244 17.20 1.11 7.21
C VAL A 244 17.42 2.12 8.33
N ASP A 245 16.40 2.40 9.15
CA ASP A 245 16.62 2.94 10.50
C ASP A 245 15.56 2.41 11.47
N ARG A 246 16.02 1.60 12.44
CA ARG A 246 15.76 1.66 13.90
C ARG A 246 15.94 0.29 14.58
N PRO A 247 16.85 0.20 15.55
CA PRO A 247 16.56 -0.32 16.88
C PRO A 247 16.22 0.85 17.83
N ALA A 248 15.31 0.61 18.78
CA ALA A 248 14.81 1.61 19.71
C ALA A 248 15.82 1.99 20.81
N VAL A 249 16.06 3.29 21.00
CA VAL A 249 16.65 3.82 22.25
C VAL A 249 15.51 4.18 23.20
N LYS A 250 15.55 3.67 24.44
CA LYS A 250 14.55 3.97 25.48
C LYS A 250 14.66 5.44 25.92
N PRO A 251 13.56 6.18 26.05
CA PRO A 251 13.59 7.51 26.67
C PRO A 251 13.89 7.43 28.16
N ILE A 252 14.81 8.27 28.65
CA ILE A 252 15.01 8.54 30.07
C ILE A 252 13.87 9.46 30.54
N GLU A 253 13.16 9.07 31.59
CA GLU A 253 12.07 9.84 32.18
C GLU A 253 12.58 11.09 32.93
N GLY A 254 11.82 12.19 32.82
CA GLY A 254 11.74 13.21 33.88
C GLY A 254 12.26 14.60 33.53
N ARG A 255 11.40 15.46 32.98
CA ARG A 255 11.08 16.79 33.55
C ARG A 255 10.03 17.51 32.70
N ALA A 256 9.05 18.06 33.39
CA ALA A 256 7.94 18.84 32.83
C ALA A 256 8.44 20.10 32.09
N ALA A 257 7.81 20.39 30.94
CA ALA A 257 8.02 21.63 30.21
C ALA A 257 7.14 22.76 30.77
N PRO A 258 7.65 23.98 30.99
CA PRO A 258 6.81 25.16 31.16
C PRO A 258 6.44 25.73 29.78
N SER A 259 5.18 26.14 29.69
CA SER A 259 4.60 26.87 28.58
C SER A 259 5.30 28.22 28.34
N SER A 260 5.75 28.48 27.11
CA SER A 260 5.88 29.85 26.62
C SER A 260 5.59 29.89 25.12
N GLY A 261 4.70 30.81 24.74
CA GLY A 261 4.25 30.98 23.37
C GLY A 261 5.35 31.60 22.51
N VAL A 262 5.66 30.93 21.41
CA VAL A 262 6.18 31.55 20.21
C VAL A 262 5.48 30.88 19.04
N ARG A 263 4.60 31.63 18.36
CA ARG A 263 4.12 31.25 17.02
C ARG A 263 5.30 31.37 16.06
N SER A 264 5.95 30.26 15.75
CA SER A 264 6.70 30.12 14.51
C SER A 264 6.09 28.97 13.72
N SER A 265 5.33 29.33 12.69
CA SER A 265 4.82 28.39 11.69
C SER A 265 5.99 27.60 11.08
N PRO A 266 5.90 26.26 10.98
CA PRO A 266 6.99 25.43 10.48
C PRO A 266 7.26 25.77 9.01
N ARG A 267 8.53 26.02 8.66
CA ARG A 267 8.95 26.19 7.26
C ARG A 267 8.84 24.85 6.54
N VAL A 268 7.82 24.72 5.71
CA VAL A 268 7.59 23.58 4.80
C VAL A 268 8.70 23.57 3.75
N PHE A 269 9.61 22.59 3.80
CA PHE A 269 10.50 22.34 2.67
C PHE A 269 9.68 21.83 1.49
N ALA A 270 9.68 22.62 0.43
CA ALA A 270 8.89 22.37 -0.76
C ALA A 270 9.30 21.03 -1.40
N ARG A 271 8.31 20.19 -1.70
CA ARG A 271 8.51 18.87 -2.32
C ARG A 271 9.16 19.05 -3.71
N PRO A 272 9.90 18.07 -4.27
CA PRO A 272 10.63 18.28 -5.53
C PRO A 272 9.76 18.82 -6.68
N TYR A 273 8.49 18.41 -6.76
CA TYR A 273 7.53 18.91 -7.73
C TYR A 273 7.00 20.33 -7.45
N GLU A 274 7.20 20.87 -6.25
CA GLU A 274 6.79 22.23 -5.86
C GLU A 274 7.86 23.27 -6.25
N THR A 275 9.12 22.86 -6.40
CA THR A 275 10.25 23.73 -6.77
C THR A 275 10.84 23.44 -8.15
N ALA A 276 10.57 22.26 -8.74
CA ALA A 276 11.11 21.89 -10.04
C ALA A 276 10.63 22.82 -11.17
N PRO A 277 11.46 23.06 -12.21
CA PRO A 277 11.00 23.65 -13.47
C PRO A 277 9.91 22.81 -14.14
N VAL A 278 9.05 23.42 -14.95
CA VAL A 278 7.92 22.75 -15.62
C VAL A 278 8.35 21.50 -16.40
N ALA A 279 9.50 21.55 -17.08
CA ALA A 279 10.03 20.41 -17.84
C ALA A 279 10.37 19.20 -16.95
N ALA A 280 10.92 19.43 -15.75
CA ALA A 280 11.21 18.35 -14.80
C ALA A 280 9.93 17.83 -14.11
N ARG A 281 8.94 18.72 -13.87
CA ARG A 281 7.61 18.29 -13.38
C ARG A 281 6.90 17.39 -14.39
N TRP A 282 6.98 17.71 -15.67
CA TRP A 282 6.37 16.91 -16.75
C TRP A 282 6.81 15.43 -16.68
N GLU A 283 8.09 15.16 -16.47
CA GLU A 283 8.60 13.80 -16.36
C GLU A 283 8.02 13.05 -15.14
N MET A 284 7.71 13.76 -14.06
CA MET A 284 7.18 13.18 -12.82
C MET A 284 5.68 12.89 -12.83
N VAL A 285 4.90 13.44 -13.77
CA VAL A 285 3.45 13.19 -13.81
C VAL A 285 3.18 11.73 -14.19
N THR A 286 2.36 11.05 -13.39
CA THR A 286 1.91 9.68 -13.62
C THR A 286 0.44 9.51 -13.22
N ASN A 287 -0.09 8.30 -13.37
CA ASN A 287 -1.33 7.84 -12.76
C ASN A 287 -1.05 6.65 -11.83
N GLY A 288 -0.48 6.91 -10.65
CA GLY A 288 0.14 5.88 -9.80
C GLY A 288 -0.79 4.81 -9.22
N GLN A 289 -2.12 5.00 -9.31
CA GLN A 289 -3.13 3.99 -8.96
C GLN A 289 -3.76 3.30 -10.19
N GLY A 290 -3.22 3.55 -11.38
CA GLY A 290 -3.80 3.06 -12.62
C GLY A 290 -5.16 3.69 -12.94
N GLU A 291 -6.03 2.90 -13.52
CA GLU A 291 -7.39 3.27 -13.91
C GLU A 291 -8.35 2.18 -13.44
N MET A 292 -9.58 2.55 -13.13
CA MET A 292 -10.63 1.60 -12.74
C MET A 292 -11.96 1.96 -13.37
N CYS A 293 -12.80 0.95 -13.58
CA CYS A 293 -14.15 1.09 -14.11
C CYS A 293 -15.16 0.55 -13.09
N GLY A 294 -16.29 1.22 -12.93
CA GLY A 294 -17.38 0.72 -12.10
C GLY A 294 -18.75 1.23 -12.52
N GLU A 295 -19.77 0.77 -11.80
CA GLU A 295 -21.19 1.07 -12.07
C GLU A 295 -21.56 0.82 -13.53
N VAL A 296 -21.14 -0.33 -14.02
CA VAL A 296 -21.41 -0.75 -15.39
C VAL A 296 -22.89 -1.13 -15.50
N THR A 297 -23.54 -0.59 -16.52
CA THR A 297 -24.93 -0.88 -16.89
C THR A 297 -24.96 -1.42 -18.31
N PRO A 298 -26.13 -1.76 -18.87
CA PRO A 298 -26.22 -2.09 -20.29
C PRO A 298 -25.79 -0.96 -21.22
N THR A 299 -25.87 0.29 -20.77
CA THR A 299 -25.68 1.45 -21.65
C THR A 299 -24.70 2.48 -21.11
N SER A 300 -24.04 2.23 -19.97
CA SER A 300 -23.11 3.18 -19.37
C SER A 300 -22.05 2.51 -18.51
N ALA A 301 -20.97 3.23 -18.27
CA ALA A 301 -19.93 2.87 -17.31
C ALA A 301 -19.27 4.14 -16.75
N ILE A 302 -18.81 4.09 -15.50
CA ILE A 302 -17.99 5.14 -14.89
C ILE A 302 -16.53 4.71 -14.94
N VAL A 303 -15.70 5.49 -15.62
CA VAL A 303 -14.24 5.32 -15.63
C VAL A 303 -13.60 6.34 -14.69
N GLN A 304 -12.53 5.92 -14.02
CA GLN A 304 -11.85 6.70 -13.00
C GLN A 304 -10.33 6.52 -13.09
N SER A 305 -9.59 7.59 -12.82
CA SER A 305 -8.13 7.59 -12.65
C SER A 305 -7.74 8.69 -11.68
N ARG A 306 -6.52 8.63 -11.13
CA ARG A 306 -5.94 9.71 -10.30
C ARG A 306 -4.59 10.15 -10.84
N LEU A 307 -4.35 11.45 -10.92
CA LEU A 307 -3.05 11.99 -11.32
C LEU A 307 -2.13 12.11 -10.10
N THR A 308 -0.88 11.67 -10.24
CA THR A 308 0.09 11.57 -9.15
C THR A 308 1.47 12.07 -9.56
N TRP A 309 2.26 12.48 -8.57
CA TRP A 309 3.69 12.75 -8.72
C TRP A 309 4.48 11.47 -8.50
N GLY A 310 4.64 10.69 -9.55
CA GLY A 310 5.26 9.37 -9.52
C GLY A 310 4.33 8.27 -8.97
N LYS A 311 4.88 7.05 -8.95
CA LYS A 311 4.18 5.84 -8.49
C LYS A 311 4.58 5.39 -7.09
N ALA A 312 5.57 6.06 -6.50
CA ALA A 312 6.09 5.68 -5.19
C ALA A 312 5.16 6.18 -4.08
N PHE A 313 4.87 5.29 -3.14
CA PHE A 313 4.24 5.65 -1.89
C PHE A 313 5.30 6.29 -0.98
N ILE A 314 5.13 7.57 -0.64
CA ILE A 314 6.12 8.42 0.05
C ILE A 314 5.45 9.03 1.28
N ASP A 315 6.11 8.97 2.43
CA ASP A 315 5.63 9.57 3.69
C ASP A 315 4.20 9.15 4.09
N GLY A 316 3.82 7.89 3.80
CA GLY A 316 2.49 7.38 4.13
C GLY A 316 1.38 7.79 3.17
N ASP A 317 1.72 8.29 1.97
CA ASP A 317 0.76 8.73 0.97
C ASP A 317 1.26 8.49 -0.47
N LEU A 318 0.36 8.58 -1.46
CA LEU A 318 0.73 8.70 -2.87
C LEU A 318 0.50 10.16 -3.29
N PRO A 319 1.55 10.97 -3.49
CA PRO A 319 1.37 12.41 -3.75
C PRO A 319 0.56 12.68 -5.01
N GLY A 320 -0.53 13.44 -4.88
CA GLY A 320 -1.40 13.81 -6.00
C GLY A 320 -0.86 14.95 -6.85
N CYS A 321 -1.17 14.94 -8.15
CA CYS A 321 -0.67 15.91 -9.13
C CYS A 321 -1.82 16.73 -9.74
N PRO A 322 -1.79 18.08 -9.63
CA PRO A 322 -2.71 18.92 -10.37
C PRO A 322 -2.44 18.81 -11.87
N GLY A 323 -3.50 18.82 -12.68
CA GLY A 323 -3.35 18.71 -14.12
C GLY A 323 -4.70 18.54 -14.82
N THR A 324 -4.66 17.96 -16.00
CA THR A 324 -5.85 17.62 -16.76
C THR A 324 -5.75 16.23 -17.35
N ALA A 325 -6.91 15.59 -17.52
CA ALA A 325 -7.02 14.27 -18.09
C ALA A 325 -8.30 14.13 -18.92
N ARG A 326 -8.29 13.22 -19.88
CA ARG A 326 -9.49 12.77 -20.60
C ARG A 326 -9.39 11.27 -20.87
N PHE A 327 -10.52 10.60 -21.00
CA PHE A 327 -10.59 9.18 -21.32
C PHE A 327 -10.84 8.98 -22.82
N GLU A 328 -10.19 7.95 -23.36
CA GLU A 328 -10.46 7.38 -24.68
C GLU A 328 -11.19 6.06 -24.49
N LEU A 329 -12.27 5.83 -25.24
CA LEU A 329 -13.06 4.60 -25.19
C LEU A 329 -13.32 4.07 -26.61
N SER A 330 -13.04 2.80 -26.87
CA SER A 330 -13.36 2.16 -28.16
C SER A 330 -13.77 0.70 -27.96
N ARG A 331 -14.43 0.12 -28.96
CA ARG A 331 -14.58 -1.35 -29.06
C ARG A 331 -13.32 -2.01 -29.62
N ASP A 332 -12.45 -1.21 -30.23
CA ASP A 332 -11.17 -1.66 -30.77
C ASP A 332 -10.09 -1.70 -29.68
N VAL A 333 -9.39 -2.83 -29.59
CA VAL A 333 -8.31 -3.07 -28.62
C VAL A 333 -7.10 -2.14 -28.79
N VAL A 334 -6.87 -1.57 -29.97
CA VAL A 334 -5.82 -0.55 -30.20
C VAL A 334 -6.34 0.88 -30.00
N LEU A 335 -7.61 1.05 -29.61
CA LEU A 335 -8.28 2.34 -29.43
C LEU A 335 -8.27 3.19 -30.71
N ALA A 336 -8.55 2.57 -31.85
CA ALA A 336 -8.80 3.29 -33.10
C ALA A 336 -10.10 4.11 -32.98
N ALA A 337 -10.07 5.35 -33.50
CA ALA A 337 -11.18 6.31 -33.50
C ALA A 337 -12.01 6.33 -32.19
N PRO A 338 -11.37 6.56 -31.03
CA PRO A 338 -12.03 6.41 -29.75
C PRO A 338 -13.05 7.52 -29.52
N ARG A 339 -14.11 7.20 -28.80
CA ARG A 339 -14.98 8.17 -28.13
C ARG A 339 -14.16 8.85 -27.04
N LEU A 340 -14.18 10.18 -27.02
CA LEU A 340 -13.42 10.97 -26.06
C LEU A 340 -14.35 11.53 -24.98
N SER A 341 -13.93 11.49 -23.73
CA SER A 341 -14.50 12.37 -22.71
C SER A 341 -14.05 13.82 -22.96
N PRO A 342 -14.74 14.81 -22.36
CA PRO A 342 -14.17 16.14 -22.18
C PRO A 342 -12.85 16.08 -21.41
N TRP A 343 -12.06 17.15 -21.51
CA TRP A 343 -10.94 17.38 -20.61
C TRP A 343 -11.45 17.70 -19.21
N LEU A 344 -10.98 16.93 -18.23
CA LEU A 344 -11.34 17.00 -16.82
C LEU A 344 -10.15 17.55 -16.02
N PRO A 345 -10.39 18.44 -15.05
CA PRO A 345 -9.32 18.93 -14.19
C PRO A 345 -9.07 17.97 -13.03
N ALA A 346 -7.82 17.59 -12.79
CA ALA A 346 -7.40 16.91 -11.57
C ALA A 346 -7.02 17.97 -10.52
N ARG A 347 -7.79 18.07 -9.44
CA ARG A 347 -7.62 19.12 -8.42
C ARG A 347 -7.55 18.55 -7.01
N ALA A 348 -6.86 19.25 -6.12
CA ALA A 348 -6.64 18.80 -4.74
C ALA A 348 -7.96 18.61 -3.95
N GLU A 349 -8.98 19.41 -4.27
CA GLU A 349 -10.30 19.33 -3.60
C GLU A 349 -10.96 17.97 -3.80
N GLY A 350 -10.79 17.35 -4.97
CA GLY A 350 -11.28 16.01 -5.30
C GLY A 350 -10.18 14.96 -5.38
N ASP A 351 -9.11 15.14 -4.59
CA ASP A 351 -7.96 14.24 -4.51
C ASP A 351 -7.27 13.93 -5.84
N PHE A 352 -7.31 14.86 -6.79
CA PHE A 352 -6.75 14.68 -8.13
C PHE A 352 -7.36 13.51 -8.91
N ILE A 353 -8.52 13.00 -8.46
CA ILE A 353 -9.31 11.98 -9.12
C ILE A 353 -10.10 12.63 -10.25
N VAL A 354 -10.08 11.99 -11.42
CA VAL A 354 -10.95 12.32 -12.55
C VAL A 354 -11.90 11.16 -12.79
N LYS A 355 -13.20 11.47 -12.93
CA LYS A 355 -14.25 10.49 -13.25
C LYS A 355 -15.00 10.92 -14.49
N HIS A 356 -15.41 9.98 -15.32
CA HIS A 356 -16.31 10.23 -16.44
C HIS A 356 -17.31 9.09 -16.59
N ARG A 357 -18.59 9.43 -16.83
CA ARG A 357 -19.62 8.45 -17.19
C ARG A 357 -19.81 8.47 -18.71
N PHE A 358 -19.41 7.40 -19.38
CA PHE A 358 -19.82 7.18 -20.76
C PHE A 358 -21.26 6.64 -20.77
N THR A 359 -22.09 7.15 -21.68
CA THR A 359 -23.49 6.74 -21.89
C THR A 359 -23.72 6.32 -23.34
N GLY A 360 -24.87 5.70 -23.65
CA GLY A 360 -25.15 5.21 -25.00
C GLY A 360 -24.13 4.15 -25.44
N LEU A 361 -23.74 3.27 -24.53
CA LEU A 361 -22.97 2.07 -24.84
C LEU A 361 -23.93 0.96 -25.29
N GLU A 362 -23.41 -0.02 -26.01
CA GLU A 362 -24.17 -1.21 -26.41
C GLU A 362 -24.18 -2.24 -25.28
N PRO A 363 -25.33 -2.88 -24.98
CA PRO A 363 -25.39 -3.97 -23.99
C PRO A 363 -24.53 -5.17 -24.34
N GLY A 364 -23.95 -5.83 -23.32
CA GLY A 364 -23.17 -7.06 -23.50
C GLY A 364 -21.85 -6.91 -24.28
N THR A 365 -21.41 -5.67 -24.53
CA THR A 365 -20.29 -5.34 -25.42
C THR A 365 -19.02 -5.06 -24.62
N ARG A 366 -17.89 -5.62 -25.09
CA ARG A 366 -16.57 -5.32 -24.53
C ARG A 366 -16.06 -3.99 -25.09
N TYR A 367 -15.59 -3.15 -24.18
CA TYR A 367 -14.90 -1.90 -24.50
C TYR A 367 -13.49 -1.91 -23.92
N TYR A 368 -12.63 -1.15 -24.59
CA TYR A 368 -11.29 -0.81 -24.14
C TYR A 368 -11.22 0.68 -23.87
N TYR A 369 -10.51 1.07 -22.83
CA TYR A 369 -10.32 2.46 -22.48
C TYR A 369 -8.90 2.73 -21.99
N ARG A 370 -8.49 4.00 -22.00
CA ARG A 370 -7.31 4.49 -21.28
C ARG A 370 -7.47 5.97 -20.97
N VAL A 371 -6.68 6.49 -20.05
CA VAL A 371 -6.58 7.92 -19.75
C VAL A 371 -5.46 8.58 -20.55
N ARG A 372 -5.69 9.78 -21.09
CA ARG A 372 -4.67 10.72 -21.51
C ARG A 372 -4.57 11.83 -20.50
N PHE A 373 -3.37 12.18 -20.06
CA PHE A 373 -3.20 13.12 -18.95
C PHE A 373 -1.91 13.93 -19.04
N GLY A 374 -1.86 15.06 -18.35
CA GLY A 374 -0.69 15.92 -18.29
C GLY A 374 -0.91 17.13 -17.38
N LEU A 375 0.11 17.97 -17.25
CA LEU A 375 0.00 19.25 -16.53
C LEU A 375 -0.94 20.23 -17.27
N ALA A 376 -1.09 20.05 -18.58
CA ALA A 376 -1.98 20.77 -19.47
C ALA A 376 -2.55 19.79 -20.52
N GLN A 377 -3.42 20.28 -21.41
CA GLN A 377 -4.01 19.45 -22.47
C GLN A 377 -2.97 19.00 -23.52
N THR A 378 -1.78 19.62 -23.53
CA THR A 378 -0.64 19.26 -24.37
C THR A 378 0.65 19.74 -23.69
N PRO A 379 1.73 18.93 -23.65
CA PRO A 379 1.81 17.53 -24.06
C PRO A 379 1.04 16.60 -23.11
N THR A 380 0.77 15.36 -23.55
CA THR A 380 0.01 14.35 -22.77
C THR A 380 0.73 13.01 -22.75
N LYS A 381 0.64 12.33 -21.60
CA LYS A 381 1.00 10.93 -21.41
C LYS A 381 -0.24 10.07 -21.60
N VAL A 382 -0.02 8.78 -21.89
CA VAL A 382 -1.07 7.77 -21.97
C VAL A 382 -0.95 6.84 -20.78
N GLY A 383 -2.09 6.53 -20.15
CA GLY A 383 -2.20 5.46 -19.18
C GLY A 383 -2.17 4.10 -19.85
N GLN A 384 -2.22 3.06 -19.01
CA GLN A 384 -2.34 1.69 -19.49
C GLN A 384 -3.70 1.48 -20.18
N ARG A 385 -3.76 0.49 -21.08
CA ARG A 385 -5.05 0.10 -21.66
C ARG A 385 -5.80 -0.79 -20.67
N CYS A 386 -7.05 -0.44 -20.41
CA CYS A 386 -7.98 -1.17 -19.57
C CYS A 386 -9.17 -1.67 -20.38
N THR A 387 -9.99 -2.55 -19.82
CA THR A 387 -11.20 -3.10 -20.44
C THR A 387 -12.33 -3.29 -19.42
N PHE A 388 -13.56 -3.25 -19.92
CA PHE A 388 -14.74 -3.71 -19.21
C PHE A 388 -15.76 -4.26 -20.23
N ARG A 389 -16.79 -4.94 -19.73
CA ARG A 389 -17.93 -5.39 -20.54
C ARG A 389 -19.22 -4.81 -19.96
N THR A 390 -20.00 -4.13 -20.79
CA THR A 390 -21.34 -3.66 -20.41
C THR A 390 -22.24 -4.83 -20.03
N LEU A 391 -23.18 -4.59 -19.11
CA LEU A 391 -24.12 -5.63 -18.72
C LEU A 391 -24.97 -6.04 -19.93
N PRO A 392 -25.18 -7.34 -20.17
CA PRO A 392 -26.15 -7.78 -21.16
C PRO A 392 -27.59 -7.33 -20.85
N GLY A 393 -27.95 -7.17 -19.58
CA GLY A 393 -29.29 -6.77 -19.17
C GLY A 393 -30.30 -7.91 -19.22
N GLY A 394 -31.58 -7.59 -19.01
CA GLY A 394 -32.65 -8.60 -18.85
C GLY A 394 -32.94 -9.47 -20.09
N LYS A 395 -32.36 -9.13 -21.25
CA LYS A 395 -32.45 -9.93 -22.48
C LYS A 395 -31.20 -10.75 -22.76
N GLY A 396 -30.11 -10.50 -22.04
CA GLY A 396 -28.83 -11.16 -22.23
C GLY A 396 -28.83 -12.59 -21.74
N LYS A 397 -28.21 -13.47 -22.52
CA LYS A 397 -28.06 -14.91 -22.25
C LYS A 397 -26.60 -15.31 -22.22
N GLU A 398 -25.75 -14.45 -21.68
CA GLU A 398 -24.33 -14.72 -21.53
C GLU A 398 -24.00 -15.12 -20.10
N ARG A 399 -22.95 -15.92 -19.95
CA ARG A 399 -22.34 -16.20 -18.65
C ARG A 399 -21.85 -14.89 -18.02
N VAL A 400 -22.06 -14.74 -16.72
CA VAL A 400 -21.48 -13.66 -15.90
C VAL A 400 -20.79 -14.26 -14.67
N ARG A 401 -19.58 -13.80 -14.39
CA ARG A 401 -18.80 -14.15 -13.19
C ARG A 401 -18.55 -12.93 -12.32
N ILE A 402 -18.92 -13.03 -11.05
CA ILE A 402 -18.80 -11.96 -10.05
C ILE A 402 -17.94 -12.46 -8.90
N ALA A 403 -16.78 -11.86 -8.70
CA ALA A 403 -16.00 -12.05 -7.49
C ALA A 403 -16.55 -11.12 -6.38
N VAL A 404 -16.77 -11.64 -5.18
CA VAL A 404 -17.27 -10.87 -4.03
C VAL A 404 -16.25 -10.95 -2.90
N VAL A 405 -15.87 -9.80 -2.35
CA VAL A 405 -14.81 -9.69 -1.33
C VAL A 405 -15.16 -8.71 -0.21
N THR A 406 -14.57 -8.93 0.95
CA THR A 406 -14.57 -8.02 2.11
C THR A 406 -13.24 -8.11 2.85
N GLY A 407 -13.02 -7.25 3.84
CA GLY A 407 -12.00 -7.51 4.85
C GLY A 407 -10.56 -7.35 4.34
N MET A 408 -10.35 -6.38 3.44
CA MET A 408 -9.09 -6.06 2.77
C MET A 408 -8.15 -5.28 3.70
N ASN A 409 -7.75 -5.91 4.81
CA ASN A 409 -7.02 -5.23 5.87
C ASN A 409 -5.52 -5.07 5.54
N TYR A 410 -5.18 -3.94 4.93
CA TYR A 410 -3.81 -3.55 4.58
C TYR A 410 -2.84 -3.66 5.77
N HIS A 411 -3.21 -3.15 6.94
CA HIS A 411 -2.31 -3.17 8.09
C HIS A 411 -2.04 -4.60 8.58
N ARG A 412 -3.07 -5.46 8.67
CA ARG A 412 -2.88 -6.87 9.05
C ARG A 412 -2.00 -7.60 8.05
N PHE A 413 -2.20 -7.36 6.76
CA PHE A 413 -1.39 -7.96 5.71
C PHE A 413 0.07 -7.46 5.75
N TYR A 414 0.34 -6.16 5.82
CA TYR A 414 1.72 -5.65 5.76
C TYR A 414 2.46 -5.65 7.09
N ASN A 415 1.76 -5.36 8.18
CA ASN A 415 2.34 -5.03 9.48
C ASN A 415 1.77 -5.90 10.62
N GLY A 416 1.00 -6.94 10.30
CA GLY A 416 0.45 -7.87 11.27
C GLY A 416 1.50 -8.81 11.88
N LYS A 417 1.02 -9.94 12.43
CA LYS A 417 1.88 -10.95 13.04
C LYS A 417 2.94 -11.42 12.06
N VAL A 418 4.20 -11.57 12.50
CA VAL A 418 5.33 -11.95 11.64
C VAL A 418 5.06 -13.22 10.83
N SER A 419 4.32 -14.18 11.40
CA SER A 419 3.94 -15.44 10.76
C SER A 419 2.86 -15.32 9.69
N MET A 420 2.13 -14.20 9.62
CA MET A 420 0.98 -14.00 8.73
C MET A 420 1.14 -12.78 7.82
N ARG A 421 2.05 -11.86 8.15
CA ARG A 421 2.27 -10.66 7.34
C ARG A 421 2.94 -11.04 6.01
N ALA A 422 2.65 -10.27 4.98
CA ALA A 422 3.22 -10.39 3.65
C ALA A 422 4.75 -10.40 3.69
N GLN A 423 5.32 -11.36 2.98
CA GLN A 423 6.76 -11.57 2.80
C GLN A 423 7.07 -11.65 1.30
N GLY A 424 8.32 -11.42 0.93
CA GLY A 424 8.78 -11.56 -0.45
C GLY A 424 7.90 -10.81 -1.46
N GLU A 425 7.53 -11.49 -2.54
CA GLU A 425 6.72 -10.97 -3.65
C GLU A 425 5.39 -10.36 -3.22
N ASP A 426 4.69 -10.97 -2.25
CA ASP A 426 3.39 -10.48 -1.78
C ASP A 426 3.49 -9.11 -1.09
N ARG A 427 4.65 -8.80 -0.50
CA ARG A 427 4.92 -7.47 0.05
C ARG A 427 5.16 -6.44 -1.05
N GLU A 428 5.69 -6.84 -2.20
CA GLU A 428 5.95 -5.94 -3.34
C GLU A 428 4.69 -5.69 -4.17
N LEU A 429 3.95 -6.76 -4.44
CA LEU A 429 2.88 -6.78 -5.42
C LEU A 429 1.49 -6.53 -4.83
N GLY A 430 1.33 -6.67 -3.51
CA GLY A 430 0.03 -6.60 -2.83
C GLY A 430 -0.61 -7.97 -2.65
N TYR A 431 -1.92 -8.01 -2.38
CA TYR A 431 -2.58 -9.24 -1.98
C TYR A 431 -2.51 -10.37 -3.03
N PRO A 432 -2.07 -11.58 -2.68
CA PRO A 432 -1.99 -12.72 -3.61
C PRO A 432 -3.35 -13.11 -4.19
N ALA A 433 -4.42 -12.99 -3.38
CA ALA A 433 -5.79 -13.24 -3.80
C ALA A 433 -6.22 -12.43 -5.03
N LEU A 434 -5.65 -11.24 -5.29
CA LEU A 434 -5.96 -10.45 -6.49
C LEU A 434 -5.44 -11.12 -7.76
N ALA A 435 -4.24 -11.71 -7.71
CA ALA A 435 -3.66 -12.43 -8.83
C ALA A 435 -4.42 -13.74 -9.10
N SER A 436 -4.71 -14.50 -8.03
CA SER A 436 -5.51 -15.72 -8.10
C SER A 436 -6.92 -15.45 -8.64
N MET A 437 -7.56 -14.37 -8.17
CA MET A 437 -8.86 -13.93 -8.67
C MET A 437 -8.80 -13.56 -10.15
N LEU A 438 -7.82 -12.76 -10.56
CA LEU A 438 -7.67 -12.37 -11.97
C LEU A 438 -7.46 -13.59 -12.87
N ALA A 439 -6.72 -14.60 -12.41
CA ALA A 439 -6.50 -15.85 -13.15
C ALA A 439 -7.79 -16.67 -13.35
N LEU A 440 -8.78 -16.55 -12.45
CA LEU A 440 -10.10 -17.18 -12.60
C LEU A 440 -11.03 -16.42 -13.56
N GLY A 441 -10.65 -15.21 -13.97
CA GLY A 441 -11.33 -14.41 -14.98
C GLY A 441 -12.77 -14.00 -14.60
N PRO A 442 -12.99 -13.25 -13.50
CA PRO A 442 -14.26 -12.61 -13.23
C PRO A 442 -14.55 -11.52 -14.27
N ASP A 443 -15.84 -11.31 -14.57
CA ASP A 443 -16.28 -10.15 -15.35
C ASP A 443 -16.38 -8.91 -14.45
N TYR A 444 -16.80 -9.12 -13.19
CA TYR A 444 -17.04 -8.08 -12.21
C TYR A 444 -16.48 -8.44 -10.83
N MET A 445 -16.13 -7.42 -10.06
CA MET A 445 -15.76 -7.53 -8.65
C MET A 445 -16.67 -6.67 -7.79
N VAL A 446 -17.16 -7.22 -6.69
CA VAL A 446 -17.92 -6.50 -5.67
C VAL A 446 -17.06 -6.39 -4.41
N GLY A 447 -16.73 -5.16 -4.02
CA GLY A 447 -16.22 -4.87 -2.68
C GLY A 447 -17.39 -4.59 -1.75
N THR A 448 -17.73 -5.52 -0.87
CA THR A 448 -18.96 -5.46 -0.05
C THR A 448 -18.81 -4.58 1.20
N GLY A 449 -17.70 -3.88 1.35
CA GLY A 449 -17.32 -3.16 2.56
C GLY A 449 -16.01 -3.66 3.13
N ASP A 450 -15.49 -2.97 4.15
CA ASP A 450 -14.13 -3.17 4.65
C ASP A 450 -13.10 -3.17 3.52
N ASN A 451 -13.31 -2.28 2.54
CA ASN A 451 -12.46 -2.15 1.38
C ASN A 451 -11.10 -1.54 1.74
N VAL A 452 -11.12 -0.67 2.75
CA VAL A 452 -9.97 -0.10 3.45
C VAL A 452 -10.30 -0.01 4.94
N TYR A 453 -9.27 0.19 5.78
CA TYR A 453 -9.45 0.28 7.23
C TYR A 453 -8.93 1.61 7.78
N TYR A 454 -9.84 2.54 8.09
CA TYR A 454 -9.47 3.84 8.66
C TYR A 454 -8.92 3.78 10.08
N ASP A 455 -9.25 2.76 10.86
CA ASP A 455 -8.93 2.68 12.28
C ASP A 455 -7.81 1.69 12.63
N THR A 456 -7.18 1.06 11.62
CA THR A 456 -6.04 0.14 11.81
C THR A 456 -4.72 0.74 11.34
N GLY A 457 -3.63 0.41 12.05
CA GLY A 457 -2.33 1.06 11.85
C GLY A 457 -2.33 2.49 12.41
N PHE A 458 -2.07 3.48 11.57
CA PHE A 458 -2.32 4.88 11.93
C PHE A 458 -3.81 5.19 11.73
N PRO A 459 -4.56 5.58 12.78
CA PRO A 459 -5.98 5.89 12.62
C PRO A 459 -6.19 7.16 11.78
N ALA A 460 -6.85 7.02 10.64
CA ALA A 460 -7.26 8.08 9.74
C ALA A 460 -8.47 8.83 10.33
N ARG A 461 -8.26 10.09 10.71
CA ARG A 461 -9.28 10.96 11.33
C ARG A 461 -9.66 12.17 10.47
N THR A 462 -8.92 12.41 9.38
CA THR A 462 -9.05 13.57 8.51
C THR A 462 -9.22 13.11 7.06
N GLN A 463 -9.75 13.98 6.18
CA GLN A 463 -9.86 13.68 4.75
C GLN A 463 -8.54 13.16 4.16
N ALA A 464 -7.42 13.82 4.47
CA ALA A 464 -6.10 13.41 3.98
C ALA A 464 -5.70 12.02 4.47
N GLY A 465 -5.93 11.71 5.75
CA GLY A 465 -5.64 10.38 6.29
C GLY A 465 -6.53 9.29 5.69
N MET A 466 -7.81 9.58 5.44
CA MET A 466 -8.74 8.62 4.83
C MET A 466 -8.39 8.37 3.35
N ARG A 467 -8.05 9.43 2.59
CA ARG A 467 -7.50 9.32 1.22
C ARG A 467 -6.24 8.44 1.17
N ALA A 468 -5.31 8.66 2.10
CA ALA A 468 -4.09 7.85 2.19
C ALA A 468 -4.38 6.35 2.34
N LYS A 469 -5.44 5.94 3.06
CA LYS A 469 -5.84 4.53 3.16
C LYS A 469 -6.29 3.93 1.83
N TRP A 470 -6.98 4.70 1.00
CA TRP A 470 -7.32 4.28 -0.37
C TRP A 470 -6.09 4.26 -1.29
N HIS A 471 -5.13 5.16 -1.06
CA HIS A 471 -3.86 5.16 -1.78
C HIS A 471 -3.01 3.92 -1.47
N GLU A 472 -2.89 3.53 -0.19
CA GLU A 472 -2.25 2.28 0.24
C GLU A 472 -2.82 1.07 -0.53
N GLN A 473 -4.13 1.08 -0.73
CA GLN A 473 -4.84 0.00 -1.40
C GLN A 473 -4.55 -0.03 -2.91
N PHE A 474 -4.89 1.05 -3.60
CA PHE A 474 -4.95 1.04 -5.07
C PHE A 474 -3.61 1.34 -5.74
N CYS A 475 -2.56 1.72 -5.00
CA CYS A 475 -1.21 1.83 -5.58
C CYS A 475 -0.49 0.47 -5.71
N GLN A 476 -1.07 -0.60 -5.16
CA GLN A 476 -0.49 -1.94 -5.24
C GLN A 476 -0.55 -2.48 -6.68
N PRO A 477 0.54 -3.07 -7.21
CA PRO A 477 0.58 -3.60 -8.57
C PRO A 477 -0.58 -4.56 -8.91
N ARG A 478 -0.90 -5.52 -8.03
CA ARG A 478 -1.98 -6.48 -8.28
C ARG A 478 -3.37 -5.84 -8.29
N PHE A 479 -3.58 -4.72 -7.58
CA PHE A 479 -4.81 -3.94 -7.72
C PHE A 479 -4.88 -3.25 -9.06
N ILE A 480 -3.78 -2.61 -9.49
CA ILE A 480 -3.70 -1.95 -10.79
C ILE A 480 -3.99 -2.93 -11.92
N ASP A 481 -3.47 -4.16 -11.84
CA ASP A 481 -3.70 -5.22 -12.83
C ASP A 481 -5.15 -5.73 -12.81
N LEU A 482 -5.73 -5.97 -11.64
CA LEU A 482 -7.13 -6.41 -11.52
C LEU A 482 -8.08 -5.34 -12.07
N LEU A 483 -7.93 -4.09 -11.62
CA LEU A 483 -8.82 -2.97 -11.99
C LEU A 483 -8.69 -2.57 -13.46
N ALA A 484 -7.57 -2.92 -14.11
CA ALA A 484 -7.43 -2.78 -15.56
C ALA A 484 -8.35 -3.71 -16.35
N ASN A 485 -8.72 -4.86 -15.78
CA ASN A 485 -9.37 -5.96 -16.49
C ASN A 485 -10.78 -6.26 -15.99
N VAL A 486 -11.10 -5.88 -14.75
CA VAL A 486 -12.33 -6.24 -14.05
C VAL A 486 -13.06 -4.97 -13.61
N ALA A 487 -14.34 -4.86 -14.00
CA ALA A 487 -15.18 -3.74 -13.58
C ALA A 487 -15.73 -3.97 -12.17
N THR A 488 -16.02 -2.89 -11.45
CA THR A 488 -16.27 -2.94 -10.01
C THR A 488 -17.64 -2.41 -9.60
N TYR A 489 -18.20 -2.99 -8.55
CA TYR A 489 -19.31 -2.46 -7.77
C TYR A 489 -18.87 -2.35 -6.31
N TRP A 490 -19.18 -1.24 -5.67
CA TRP A 490 -18.71 -0.97 -4.31
C TRP A 490 -19.88 -0.74 -3.36
N GLU A 491 -19.77 -1.33 -2.18
CA GLU A 491 -20.51 -1.03 -0.96
C GLU A 491 -19.49 -0.66 0.12
N LYS A 492 -19.95 -0.14 1.27
CA LYS A 492 -19.11 0.16 2.42
C LYS A 492 -19.62 -0.55 3.67
N ASP A 493 -18.71 -0.77 4.59
CA ASP A 493 -19.00 -1.20 5.95
C ASP A 493 -18.40 -0.19 6.95
N ASP A 494 -18.21 -0.56 8.21
CA ASP A 494 -17.79 0.34 9.28
C ASP A 494 -16.37 0.86 9.12
N HIS A 495 -15.43 0.05 8.64
CA HIS A 495 -14.01 0.42 8.58
C HIS A 495 -13.62 1.35 7.43
N ASP A 496 -14.38 1.34 6.33
CA ASP A 496 -14.30 2.28 5.20
C ASP A 496 -15.41 3.34 5.23
N TYR A 497 -16.15 3.41 6.34
CA TYR A 497 -17.02 4.51 6.73
C TYR A 497 -16.36 5.38 7.81
N ARG A 498 -16.03 4.82 8.98
CA ARG A 498 -15.41 5.56 10.10
C ARG A 498 -14.41 4.75 10.92
N TYR A 499 -14.89 3.71 11.61
CA TYR A 499 -14.15 2.87 12.54
C TYR A 499 -15.06 1.69 12.97
N ASN A 500 -14.47 0.67 13.60
CA ASN A 500 -15.16 -0.53 14.05
C ASN A 500 -16.50 -0.24 14.78
N ASP A 501 -17.55 -0.93 14.35
CA ASP A 501 -18.95 -0.84 14.77
C ASP A 501 -19.53 0.59 14.75
N ALA A 502 -19.01 1.50 13.91
CA ALA A 502 -19.52 2.88 13.87
C ALA A 502 -20.97 2.97 13.35
N ASP A 503 -21.73 3.90 13.93
CA ASP A 503 -23.06 4.30 13.49
C ASP A 503 -23.09 5.79 13.06
N THR A 504 -24.28 6.36 12.91
CA THR A 504 -24.51 7.76 12.49
C THR A 504 -24.27 8.78 13.59
N THR A 505 -23.90 8.36 14.81
CA THR A 505 -23.81 9.23 15.99
C THR A 505 -22.40 9.35 16.55
N GLY A 506 -22.23 10.26 17.51
CA GLY A 506 -20.99 10.47 18.25
C GLY A 506 -19.97 11.37 17.54
N SER A 507 -19.10 12.00 18.33
CA SER A 507 -18.11 12.99 17.88
C SER A 507 -16.73 12.42 17.55
N ARG A 508 -16.54 11.09 17.68
CA ARG A 508 -15.26 10.44 17.35
C ARG A 508 -14.99 10.59 15.84
N PRO A 509 -13.84 11.14 15.42
CA PRO A 509 -13.51 11.27 14.00
C PRO A 509 -13.13 9.91 13.37
N PRO A 510 -13.32 9.76 12.05
CA PRO A 510 -13.91 10.75 11.14
C PRO A 510 -15.42 10.91 11.37
N SER A 511 -16.02 12.03 10.94
CA SER A 511 -17.46 12.26 11.11
C SER A 511 -18.27 11.38 10.15
N HIS A 512 -19.56 11.25 10.41
CA HIS A 512 -20.51 10.56 9.54
C HIS A 512 -20.47 11.09 8.10
N GLU A 513 -20.58 12.41 7.94
CA GLU A 513 -20.61 13.09 6.64
C GLU A 513 -19.28 12.92 5.89
N LEU A 514 -18.16 12.93 6.63
CA LEU A 514 -16.83 12.75 6.06
C LEU A 514 -16.63 11.33 5.53
N GLY A 515 -17.12 10.33 6.28
CA GLY A 515 -17.15 8.92 5.85
C GLY A 515 -17.87 8.75 4.51
N ILE A 516 -19.11 9.26 4.44
CA ILE A 516 -19.93 9.22 3.22
C ILE A 516 -19.21 9.91 2.05
N ALA A 517 -18.78 11.15 2.25
CA ALA A 517 -18.16 11.94 1.20
C ALA A 517 -16.87 11.29 0.67
N THR A 518 -16.06 10.70 1.55
CA THR A 518 -14.80 10.05 1.15
C THR A 518 -15.06 8.79 0.34
N PHE A 519 -16.04 7.96 0.72
CA PHE A 519 -16.40 6.77 -0.07
C PHE A 519 -16.86 7.16 -1.49
N LEU A 520 -17.78 8.13 -1.61
CA LEU A 520 -18.26 8.63 -2.91
C LEU A 520 -17.14 9.25 -3.77
N GLU A 521 -16.14 9.86 -3.14
CA GLU A 521 -14.96 10.42 -3.81
C GLU A 521 -14.03 9.33 -4.36
N GLN A 522 -13.76 8.28 -3.58
CA GLN A 522 -12.63 7.38 -3.82
C GLN A 522 -12.95 6.21 -4.75
N VAL A 523 -14.22 5.80 -4.85
CA VAL A 523 -14.65 4.70 -5.74
C VAL A 523 -15.66 5.16 -6.80
N PRO A 524 -15.73 4.50 -7.98
CA PRO A 524 -16.59 4.93 -9.08
C PRO A 524 -18.09 4.62 -8.88
N VAL A 525 -18.63 4.69 -7.65
CA VAL A 525 -20.04 4.37 -7.31
C VAL A 525 -21.04 5.45 -7.78
N VAL A 526 -20.56 6.68 -7.99
CA VAL A 526 -21.38 7.81 -8.45
C VAL A 526 -20.69 8.60 -9.54
N GLY A 527 -21.49 9.19 -10.43
CA GLY A 527 -20.99 10.10 -11.45
C GLY A 527 -20.38 11.37 -10.82
N PRO A 528 -19.54 12.11 -11.58
CA PRO A 528 -18.90 13.33 -11.10
C PRO A 528 -19.90 14.33 -10.53
N GLY A 529 -19.60 14.94 -9.38
CA GLY A 529 -20.39 16.03 -8.79
C GLY A 529 -21.61 15.60 -7.97
N THR A 530 -21.90 14.30 -7.84
CA THR A 530 -23.06 13.81 -7.06
C THR A 530 -22.68 13.64 -5.59
N LYS A 531 -23.11 14.56 -4.72
CA LYS A 531 -22.75 14.55 -3.28
C LYS A 531 -23.78 13.90 -2.34
N ALA A 532 -25.03 13.77 -2.77
CA ALA A 532 -26.12 13.21 -1.97
C ALA A 532 -26.74 11.97 -2.67
N ALA A 533 -25.88 11.15 -3.28
CA ALA A 533 -26.34 9.95 -3.97
C ALA A 533 -26.74 8.87 -2.97
N LEU A 534 -27.84 8.20 -3.27
CA LEU A 534 -28.17 6.93 -2.64
C LEU A 534 -27.28 5.85 -3.26
N THR A 535 -26.59 5.08 -2.42
CA THR A 535 -25.69 4.00 -2.84
C THR A 535 -26.42 2.66 -2.98
N TYR A 536 -27.58 2.47 -2.37
CA TYR A 536 -28.38 1.28 -2.61
C TYR A 536 -28.99 1.26 -4.02
N ARG A 537 -28.89 0.12 -4.70
CA ARG A 537 -29.20 -0.01 -6.13
C ARG A 537 -29.32 -1.48 -6.55
N THR A 538 -29.87 -1.73 -7.73
CA THR A 538 -29.98 -3.08 -8.30
C THR A 538 -29.61 -3.07 -9.77
N TYR A 539 -29.00 -4.16 -10.22
CA TYR A 539 -28.59 -4.37 -11.60
C TYR A 539 -29.11 -5.70 -12.12
N ARG A 540 -29.86 -5.63 -13.23
CA ARG A 540 -30.18 -6.81 -14.03
C ARG A 540 -28.94 -7.18 -14.83
N MET A 541 -28.16 -8.12 -14.31
CA MET A 541 -26.87 -8.52 -14.90
C MET A 541 -27.10 -9.27 -16.21
N THR A 542 -28.00 -10.25 -16.20
CA THR A 542 -28.42 -11.05 -17.36
C THR A 542 -29.94 -11.26 -17.33
N ARG A 543 -30.53 -12.02 -18.26
CA ARG A 543 -31.91 -12.49 -18.12
C ARG A 543 -32.11 -13.26 -16.82
N ASP A 544 -31.15 -14.09 -16.43
CA ASP A 544 -31.32 -15.04 -15.33
C ASP A 544 -30.83 -14.52 -13.98
N LEU A 545 -29.99 -13.49 -13.93
CA LEU A 545 -29.43 -12.94 -12.70
C LEU A 545 -29.75 -11.45 -12.51
N GLN A 546 -30.32 -11.12 -11.37
CA GLN A 546 -30.40 -9.75 -10.86
C GLN A 546 -29.73 -9.66 -9.48
N VAL A 547 -28.98 -8.59 -9.26
CA VAL A 547 -28.21 -8.35 -8.03
C VAL A 547 -28.67 -7.07 -7.36
N TRP A 548 -28.79 -7.09 -6.03
CA TRP A 548 -29.10 -5.94 -5.19
C TRP A 548 -27.91 -5.62 -4.30
N PHE A 549 -27.59 -4.33 -4.20
CA PHE A 549 -26.62 -3.76 -3.28
C PHE A 549 -27.38 -2.83 -2.33
N VAL A 550 -27.17 -2.99 -1.02
CA VAL A 550 -27.86 -2.22 0.03
C VAL A 550 -26.88 -1.33 0.77
N GLU A 551 -27.38 -0.26 1.36
CA GLU A 551 -26.56 0.64 2.17
C GLU A 551 -26.88 0.46 3.65
N GLY A 552 -25.84 0.26 4.45
CA GLY A 552 -25.95 -0.14 5.85
C GLY A 552 -25.32 0.83 6.86
N ARG A 553 -24.72 1.94 6.42
CA ARG A 553 -24.01 2.90 7.29
C ARG A 553 -24.55 4.34 7.21
N ASP A 554 -25.22 4.71 6.12
CA ASP A 554 -25.60 6.12 5.86
C ASP A 554 -26.80 6.67 6.65
N PHE A 555 -27.77 5.83 7.00
CA PHE A 555 -29.03 6.31 7.62
C PHE A 555 -29.57 5.36 8.68
N ARG A 556 -28.74 4.41 9.14
CA ARG A 556 -29.08 3.47 10.20
C ARG A 556 -29.41 4.18 11.52
N SER A 557 -30.24 3.54 12.33
CA SER A 557 -30.41 3.91 13.74
C SER A 557 -29.09 3.76 14.51
N PRO A 558 -28.91 4.50 15.62
CA PRO A 558 -27.77 4.31 16.51
C PRO A 558 -27.72 2.86 17.03
N ASN A 559 -26.52 2.29 17.17
CA ASN A 559 -26.35 0.91 17.64
C ASN A 559 -26.90 0.72 19.06
N ARG A 560 -26.88 1.78 19.88
CA ARG A 560 -27.43 1.81 21.24
C ARG A 560 -28.92 2.17 21.32
N ALA A 561 -29.59 2.40 20.19
CA ALA A 561 -31.03 2.61 20.21
C ALA A 561 -31.76 1.37 20.78
N PRO A 562 -32.91 1.55 21.46
CA PRO A 562 -33.72 0.45 21.95
C PRO A 562 -33.98 -0.59 20.86
N VAL A 563 -33.83 -1.87 21.20
CA VAL A 563 -34.15 -2.96 20.27
C VAL A 563 -35.66 -2.98 20.05
N GLY A 564 -36.09 -3.08 18.79
CA GLY A 564 -37.50 -3.14 18.41
C GLY A 564 -37.72 -2.79 16.94
N ALA A 565 -38.99 -2.71 16.54
CA ALA A 565 -39.42 -2.45 15.16
C ALA A 565 -38.89 -1.14 14.56
N GLU A 566 -38.70 -0.11 15.39
CA GLU A 566 -38.22 1.20 14.96
C GLU A 566 -36.69 1.26 14.76
N LYS A 567 -35.95 0.26 15.26
CA LYS A 567 -34.49 0.19 15.10
C LYS A 567 -34.15 -0.47 13.76
N THR A 568 -33.62 0.33 12.85
CA THR A 568 -33.45 -0.04 11.45
C THR A 568 -32.02 0.20 10.98
N LEU A 569 -31.46 -0.75 10.23
CA LEU A 569 -30.16 -0.63 9.59
C LEU A 569 -30.31 -0.05 8.19
N TRP A 570 -31.37 -0.45 7.48
CA TRP A 570 -31.65 -0.03 6.11
C TRP A 570 -32.57 1.18 5.98
N GLY A 571 -33.26 1.60 7.04
CA GLY A 571 -34.30 2.61 6.96
C GLY A 571 -35.55 2.15 6.19
N SER A 572 -36.67 2.79 6.45
CA SER A 572 -37.96 2.46 5.83
C SER A 572 -37.97 2.66 4.31
N ALA A 573 -37.29 3.70 3.82
CA ALA A 573 -37.24 4.01 2.39
C ALA A 573 -36.50 2.93 1.57
N GLN A 574 -35.32 2.49 2.04
CA GLN A 574 -34.58 1.40 1.37
C GLN A 574 -35.33 0.08 1.50
N MET A 575 -35.90 -0.23 2.67
CA MET A 575 -36.67 -1.46 2.86
C MET A 575 -37.87 -1.52 1.89
N ALA A 576 -38.61 -0.42 1.74
CA ALA A 576 -39.72 -0.33 0.79
C ALA A 576 -39.25 -0.45 -0.67
N TRP A 577 -38.10 0.16 -1.01
CA TRP A 577 -37.48 0.00 -2.33
C TRP A 577 -37.05 -1.44 -2.60
N LEU A 578 -36.41 -2.10 -1.64
CA LEU A 578 -35.91 -3.46 -1.76
C LEU A 578 -37.06 -4.43 -1.99
N LYS A 579 -38.11 -4.38 -1.15
CA LYS A 579 -39.31 -5.21 -1.30
C LYS A 579 -39.98 -5.01 -2.65
N ARG A 580 -40.21 -3.75 -3.06
CA ARG A 580 -40.82 -3.42 -4.36
C ARG A 580 -40.02 -3.96 -5.54
N THR A 581 -38.70 -3.78 -5.53
CA THR A 581 -37.85 -4.18 -6.65
C THR A 581 -37.61 -5.69 -6.71
N LEU A 582 -37.56 -6.37 -5.56
CA LEU A 582 -37.54 -7.84 -5.50
C LEU A 582 -38.83 -8.44 -6.06
N LEU A 583 -40.00 -7.89 -5.70
CA LEU A 583 -41.28 -8.34 -6.24
C LEU A 583 -41.38 -8.13 -7.75
N ALA A 584 -40.86 -7.01 -8.26
CA ALA A 584 -40.86 -6.68 -9.68
C ALA A 584 -39.87 -7.51 -10.52
N SER A 585 -38.93 -8.22 -9.89
CA SER A 585 -37.91 -8.98 -10.62
C SER A 585 -38.44 -10.33 -11.11
N ASP A 586 -38.33 -10.53 -12.42
CA ASP A 586 -38.56 -11.80 -13.12
C ASP A 586 -37.26 -12.60 -13.37
N ALA A 587 -36.12 -12.19 -12.80
CA ALA A 587 -34.88 -12.96 -12.91
C ALA A 587 -35.06 -14.31 -12.20
N THR A 588 -34.51 -15.38 -12.79
CA THR A 588 -34.46 -16.70 -12.16
C THR A 588 -33.79 -16.64 -10.79
N PHE A 589 -32.64 -15.99 -10.72
CA PHE A 589 -31.83 -15.85 -9.52
C PHE A 589 -31.77 -14.39 -9.06
N LYS A 590 -31.92 -14.22 -7.75
CA LYS A 590 -31.91 -12.92 -7.06
C LYS A 590 -30.84 -12.97 -5.99
N LEU A 591 -29.79 -12.17 -6.16
CA LEU A 591 -28.69 -12.12 -5.21
C LEU A 591 -28.74 -10.79 -4.46
N LEU A 592 -28.93 -10.83 -3.14
CA LEU A 592 -28.78 -9.65 -2.30
C LEU A 592 -27.39 -9.68 -1.66
N VAL A 593 -26.56 -8.69 -1.98
CA VAL A 593 -25.28 -8.48 -1.31
C VAL A 593 -25.51 -7.47 -0.20
N ASN A 594 -25.22 -7.86 1.04
CA ASN A 594 -25.36 -7.03 2.23
C ASN A 594 -24.03 -7.04 3.00
N PRO A 595 -23.39 -5.90 3.29
CA PRO A 595 -22.08 -5.87 3.96
C PRO A 595 -21.99 -6.73 5.23
N THR A 596 -23.05 -6.74 6.05
CA THR A 596 -23.09 -7.43 7.35
C THR A 596 -23.98 -8.69 7.32
N PRO A 597 -23.81 -9.66 8.25
CA PRO A 597 -24.64 -10.87 8.27
C PRO A 597 -26.11 -10.59 8.62
N ILE A 598 -27.01 -11.37 8.02
CA ILE A 598 -28.44 -11.45 8.36
C ILE A 598 -28.75 -12.76 9.08
N VAL A 599 -28.17 -13.88 8.65
CA VAL A 599 -28.43 -15.20 9.23
C VAL A 599 -27.45 -15.49 10.37
N GLY A 600 -26.14 -15.40 10.11
CA GLY A 600 -25.10 -15.83 11.05
C GLY A 600 -24.88 -17.37 11.01
N PRO A 601 -24.47 -18.03 12.11
CA PRO A 601 -24.25 -17.50 13.44
C PRO A 601 -23.10 -16.49 13.56
N ASP A 602 -23.29 -15.57 14.50
CA ASP A 602 -22.36 -14.51 14.91
C ASP A 602 -22.09 -14.63 16.42
N ARG A 603 -20.99 -14.07 16.89
CA ARG A 603 -20.71 -13.80 18.31
C ARG A 603 -21.83 -12.95 18.90
N SER A 604 -22.47 -13.42 19.97
CA SER A 604 -23.57 -12.71 20.67
C SER A 604 -23.20 -11.32 21.24
N SER A 605 -21.90 -11.02 21.29
CA SER A 605 -21.40 -9.71 21.68
C SER A 605 -21.65 -8.62 20.63
N LYS A 606 -21.88 -8.97 19.36
CA LYS A 606 -22.08 -8.03 18.25
C LYS A 606 -23.45 -7.33 18.32
N ILE A 607 -23.50 -6.09 17.87
CA ILE A 607 -24.68 -5.20 17.98
C ILE A 607 -24.92 -4.36 16.73
N ASP A 608 -24.19 -4.60 15.64
CA ASP A 608 -24.10 -3.71 14.50
C ASP A 608 -24.60 -4.33 13.18
N ASN A 609 -25.29 -5.48 13.25
CA ASN A 609 -25.79 -6.23 12.09
C ASN A 609 -27.18 -6.86 12.34
N HIS A 610 -27.74 -7.48 11.30
CA HIS A 610 -29.06 -8.13 11.29
C HIS A 610 -29.09 -9.52 11.96
N ALA A 611 -27.94 -10.14 12.21
CA ALA A 611 -27.91 -11.46 12.83
C ALA A 611 -28.08 -11.43 14.36
N ASN A 612 -27.79 -10.30 15.04
CA ASN A 612 -27.70 -10.28 16.50
C ASN A 612 -28.91 -9.68 17.23
N PRO A 613 -29.39 -10.29 18.34
CA PRO A 613 -30.54 -9.80 19.12
C PRO A 613 -30.40 -8.37 19.64
N ARG A 614 -29.19 -7.95 20.03
CA ARG A 614 -28.92 -6.57 20.48
C ARG A 614 -28.66 -5.60 19.33
N GLY A 615 -28.47 -6.12 18.12
CA GLY A 615 -28.30 -5.36 16.89
C GLY A 615 -29.63 -5.06 16.23
N PHE A 616 -29.77 -5.49 14.98
CA PHE A 616 -30.88 -5.20 14.08
C PHE A 616 -31.65 -6.47 13.70
N MET A 617 -31.60 -7.50 14.55
CA MET A 617 -32.26 -8.79 14.30
C MET A 617 -33.77 -8.67 14.14
N HIS A 618 -34.43 -7.71 14.78
CA HIS A 618 -35.87 -7.49 14.54
C HIS A 618 -36.15 -7.13 13.07
N GLU A 619 -35.37 -6.23 12.46
CA GLU A 619 -35.49 -5.89 11.03
C GLU A 619 -35.11 -7.08 10.14
N GLY A 620 -34.02 -7.79 10.49
CA GLY A 620 -33.56 -8.96 9.72
C GLY A 620 -34.59 -10.09 9.69
N ARG A 621 -35.21 -10.39 10.84
CA ARG A 621 -36.27 -11.40 10.98
C ARG A 621 -37.53 -10.99 10.23
N ALA A 622 -37.97 -9.75 10.37
CA ALA A 622 -39.12 -9.24 9.61
C ALA A 622 -38.88 -9.28 8.09
N PHE A 623 -37.63 -9.12 7.63
CA PHE A 623 -37.30 -9.29 6.21
C PHE A 623 -37.29 -10.76 5.78
N ILE A 624 -36.71 -11.67 6.58
CA ILE A 624 -36.75 -13.12 6.32
C ILE A 624 -38.19 -13.64 6.28
N GLU A 625 -39.02 -13.27 7.26
CA GLU A 625 -40.45 -13.61 7.29
C GLU A 625 -41.15 -13.10 6.04
N TRP A 626 -40.91 -11.84 5.65
CA TRP A 626 -41.46 -11.29 4.42
C TRP A 626 -40.99 -12.05 3.16
N LEU A 627 -39.75 -12.52 3.10
CA LEU A 627 -39.26 -13.34 1.99
C LEU A 627 -40.01 -14.67 1.91
N VAL A 628 -40.26 -15.33 3.05
CA VAL A 628 -41.03 -16.57 3.12
C VAL A 628 -42.48 -16.34 2.69
N ASP A 629 -43.12 -15.30 3.22
CA ASP A 629 -44.51 -14.95 2.91
C ASP A 629 -44.76 -14.62 1.43
N HIS A 630 -43.70 -14.28 0.68
CA HIS A 630 -43.75 -13.95 -0.75
C HIS A 630 -43.04 -15.00 -1.63
N ASP A 631 -42.90 -16.23 -1.11
CA ASP A 631 -42.38 -17.43 -1.77
C ASP A 631 -40.95 -17.28 -2.32
N PHE A 632 -40.12 -16.39 -1.77
CA PHE A 632 -38.78 -16.15 -2.33
C PHE A 632 -37.83 -17.35 -2.25
N LEU A 633 -38.09 -18.32 -1.37
CA LEU A 633 -37.37 -19.60 -1.32
C LEU A 633 -37.52 -20.40 -2.62
N LYS A 634 -38.66 -20.25 -3.30
CA LYS A 634 -38.94 -20.86 -4.62
C LYS A 634 -38.64 -19.90 -5.77
N ARG A 635 -38.09 -18.71 -5.50
CA ARG A 635 -37.80 -17.69 -6.53
C ARG A 635 -36.32 -17.36 -6.63
N GLY A 636 -35.47 -18.31 -6.22
CA GLY A 636 -34.02 -18.27 -6.41
C GLY A 636 -33.34 -17.12 -5.65
N PHE A 637 -33.81 -16.79 -4.45
CA PHE A 637 -33.23 -15.72 -3.64
C PHE A 637 -32.09 -16.24 -2.75
N TYR A 638 -30.95 -15.54 -2.78
CA TYR A 638 -29.77 -15.87 -1.98
C TYR A 638 -29.13 -14.60 -1.38
N LEU A 639 -28.60 -14.72 -0.17
CA LEU A 639 -27.88 -13.67 0.53
C LEU A 639 -26.37 -13.86 0.40
N VAL A 640 -25.63 -12.76 0.23
CA VAL A 640 -24.17 -12.74 0.33
C VAL A 640 -23.74 -11.66 1.31
N CYS A 641 -22.77 -11.94 2.19
CA CYS A 641 -22.28 -10.96 3.15
C CYS A 641 -20.76 -10.91 3.32
N GLY A 642 -20.30 -9.82 3.95
CA GLY A 642 -18.94 -9.57 4.40
C GLY A 642 -18.80 -9.62 5.94
N ASP A 643 -18.14 -8.62 6.55
CA ASP A 643 -17.87 -8.37 8.01
C ASP A 643 -17.14 -9.49 8.78
N ARG A 644 -17.57 -10.74 8.62
CA ARG A 644 -17.31 -11.83 9.57
C ARG A 644 -15.84 -12.22 9.67
N HIS A 645 -15.09 -12.07 8.58
CA HIS A 645 -13.72 -12.56 8.41
C HIS A 645 -13.58 -14.09 8.34
N TRP A 646 -14.66 -14.83 8.08
CA TRP A 646 -14.57 -16.24 7.71
C TRP A 646 -15.59 -16.57 6.64
N GLN A 647 -15.24 -17.55 5.82
CA GLN A 647 -16.14 -18.06 4.79
C GLN A 647 -17.13 -19.04 5.39
N TYR A 648 -18.39 -18.99 4.99
CA TYR A 648 -19.38 -20.00 5.37
C TYR A 648 -20.57 -19.98 4.43
N GLN A 649 -21.31 -21.09 4.45
CA GLN A 649 -22.67 -21.18 3.97
C GLN A 649 -23.56 -21.48 5.18
N SER A 650 -24.60 -20.67 5.37
CA SER A 650 -25.60 -20.84 6.42
C SER A 650 -26.99 -20.94 5.82
N ILE A 651 -27.83 -21.76 6.43
CA ILE A 651 -29.25 -21.91 6.11
C ILE A 651 -30.03 -21.64 7.39
N ASP A 652 -30.83 -20.57 7.36
CA ASP A 652 -31.75 -20.21 8.43
C ASP A 652 -32.86 -21.29 8.58
N PRO A 653 -33.47 -21.47 9.76
CA PRO A 653 -34.60 -22.39 9.92
C PRO A 653 -35.77 -22.15 8.95
N SER A 654 -35.93 -20.93 8.43
CA SER A 654 -36.89 -20.62 7.37
C SER A 654 -36.53 -21.21 5.99
N GLY A 655 -35.28 -21.61 5.77
CA GLY A 655 -34.73 -22.05 4.49
C GLY A 655 -33.97 -20.96 3.73
N VAL A 656 -33.94 -19.72 4.22
CA VAL A 656 -33.14 -18.64 3.61
C VAL A 656 -31.65 -18.94 3.75
N GLU A 657 -30.92 -18.79 2.66
CA GLU A 657 -29.51 -19.19 2.56
C GLU A 657 -28.58 -17.97 2.41
N GLU A 658 -27.50 -17.96 3.17
CA GLU A 658 -26.50 -16.90 3.25
C GLU A 658 -25.08 -17.43 3.01
N PHE A 659 -24.31 -16.71 2.20
CA PHE A 659 -22.92 -17.01 1.86
C PHE A 659 -22.00 -15.85 2.28
N SER A 660 -21.10 -16.08 3.22
CA SER A 660 -20.11 -15.07 3.63
C SER A 660 -18.84 -15.18 2.82
N CYS A 661 -18.42 -14.13 2.13
CA CYS A 661 -17.19 -14.16 1.33
C CYS A 661 -15.90 -14.27 2.17
N GLY A 662 -15.98 -14.01 3.48
CA GLY A 662 -14.85 -14.08 4.41
C GLY A 662 -13.83 -12.95 4.21
N ALA A 663 -12.77 -12.93 5.03
CA ALA A 663 -11.72 -11.93 4.86
C ALA A 663 -10.93 -12.20 3.58
N PHE A 664 -10.52 -11.14 2.89
CA PHE A 664 -9.76 -11.30 1.64
C PHE A 664 -8.32 -11.79 1.83
N VAL A 665 -7.76 -11.61 3.03
CA VAL A 665 -6.36 -11.96 3.35
C VAL A 665 -6.30 -12.88 4.57
N ASP A 666 -5.42 -13.89 4.52
CA ASP A 666 -5.22 -14.84 5.62
C ASP A 666 -4.94 -14.14 6.96
N ALA A 667 -4.18 -13.04 6.92
CA ALA A 667 -3.81 -12.26 8.11
C ALA A 667 -5.01 -11.61 8.84
N ASN A 668 -6.16 -11.51 8.19
CA ASN A 668 -7.40 -10.97 8.76
C ASN A 668 -8.47 -12.06 8.96
N ALA A 669 -8.27 -13.27 8.45
CA ALA A 669 -9.21 -14.38 8.54
C ALA A 669 -9.24 -15.03 9.93
N ILE A 670 -10.41 -15.59 10.28
CA ILE A 670 -10.62 -16.39 11.50
C ILE A 670 -11.41 -17.65 11.16
N VAL A 671 -11.48 -18.63 12.07
CA VAL A 671 -12.32 -19.83 11.89
C VAL A 671 -13.81 -19.46 11.95
N GLY A 672 -14.17 -18.55 12.85
CA GLY A 672 -15.55 -18.11 13.05
C GLY A 672 -16.26 -18.83 14.20
N THR A 673 -17.55 -18.54 14.36
CA THR A 673 -18.43 -19.25 15.30
C THR A 673 -19.32 -20.23 14.53
N PHE A 674 -19.87 -21.22 15.22
CA PHE A 674 -20.65 -22.32 14.66
C PHE A 674 -21.98 -22.49 15.42
N PRO A 675 -23.01 -23.11 14.79
CA PRO A 675 -24.30 -23.37 15.42
C PRO A 675 -24.16 -24.17 16.71
N GLY A 676 -24.88 -23.79 17.76
CA GLY A 676 -24.83 -24.43 19.07
C GLY A 676 -23.69 -23.92 19.97
N HIS A 677 -22.84 -23.00 19.48
CA HIS A 677 -21.80 -22.42 20.32
C HIS A 677 -22.44 -21.50 21.39
N PRO A 678 -22.13 -21.65 22.70
CA PRO A 678 -22.82 -20.90 23.78
C PRO A 678 -22.66 -19.38 23.72
N LYS A 679 -21.61 -18.88 23.05
CA LYS A 679 -21.36 -17.44 22.84
C LYS A 679 -21.73 -16.96 21.44
N SER A 680 -22.54 -17.72 20.71
CA SER A 680 -23.11 -17.29 19.44
C SER A 680 -24.52 -16.71 19.64
N ASN A 681 -25.07 -16.09 18.60
CA ASN A 681 -26.48 -15.72 18.49
C ASN A 681 -27.40 -16.94 18.22
N ASP A 682 -26.86 -18.14 18.07
CA ASP A 682 -27.59 -19.40 17.87
C ASP A 682 -27.10 -20.50 18.82
N PRO A 683 -27.24 -20.31 20.16
CA PRO A 683 -26.78 -21.29 21.15
C PRO A 683 -27.57 -22.61 21.10
N ASP A 684 -28.77 -22.60 20.51
CA ASP A 684 -29.62 -23.78 20.33
C ASP A 684 -29.24 -24.59 19.07
N GLY A 685 -28.37 -24.05 18.19
CA GLY A 685 -27.92 -24.72 16.97
C GLY A 685 -29.01 -24.92 15.93
N ARG A 686 -29.89 -23.93 15.75
CA ARG A 686 -31.00 -23.99 14.78
C ARG A 686 -30.55 -23.69 13.35
N ILE A 687 -29.50 -22.89 13.17
CA ILE A 687 -28.93 -22.59 11.86
C ILE A 687 -28.17 -23.83 11.37
N THR A 688 -28.41 -24.24 10.13
CA THR A 688 -27.59 -25.27 9.48
C THR A 688 -26.42 -24.61 8.77
N GLN A 689 -25.19 -25.09 8.99
CA GLN A 689 -24.00 -24.62 8.26
C GLN A 689 -23.41 -25.76 7.41
N PRO A 690 -23.83 -25.91 6.13
CA PRO A 690 -23.25 -26.93 5.25
C PRO A 690 -21.76 -26.72 4.99
N TYR A 691 -21.29 -25.47 5.05
CA TYR A 691 -19.87 -25.14 4.96
C TYR A 691 -19.45 -24.22 6.09
N HIS A 692 -18.48 -24.70 6.85
CA HIS A 692 -17.75 -23.95 7.86
C HIS A 692 -16.28 -24.43 7.84
N PRO A 693 -15.30 -23.53 7.60
CA PRO A 693 -13.91 -23.91 7.45
C PRO A 693 -13.34 -24.38 8.79
N ARG A 694 -12.55 -25.45 8.77
CA ARG A 694 -11.86 -25.96 9.98
C ARG A 694 -10.64 -25.11 10.37
N THR A 695 -10.11 -24.37 9.42
CA THR A 695 -8.94 -23.49 9.57
C THR A 695 -9.25 -22.12 9.03
N ALA A 696 -8.74 -21.07 9.66
CA ALA A 696 -8.86 -19.72 9.15
C ALA A 696 -8.17 -19.64 7.77
N SER A 697 -8.89 -19.12 6.78
CA SER A 697 -8.37 -18.88 5.43
C SER A 697 -9.07 -17.65 4.88
N GLY A 698 -8.27 -16.75 4.33
CA GLY A 698 -8.74 -15.64 3.52
C GLY A 698 -8.97 -16.07 2.08
N GLY A 699 -9.64 -15.23 1.32
CA GLY A 699 -9.94 -15.50 -0.09
C GLY A 699 -11.19 -14.75 -0.55
N PHE A 700 -11.96 -15.35 -1.45
CA PHE A 700 -13.11 -14.67 -2.05
C PHE A 700 -14.21 -15.65 -2.46
N LEU A 701 -15.41 -15.11 -2.64
CA LEU A 701 -16.54 -15.83 -3.22
C LEU A 701 -16.59 -15.55 -4.72
N MET A 702 -16.84 -16.56 -5.55
CA MET A 702 -17.13 -16.41 -6.96
C MET A 702 -18.57 -16.86 -7.23
N VAL A 703 -19.38 -15.96 -7.76
CA VAL A 703 -20.73 -16.25 -8.24
C VAL A 703 -20.72 -16.30 -9.76
N THR A 704 -20.98 -17.48 -10.33
CA THR A 704 -21.10 -17.69 -11.78
C THR A 704 -22.56 -17.97 -12.12
N SER A 705 -23.17 -17.10 -12.93
CA SER A 705 -24.48 -17.37 -13.52
C SER A 705 -24.29 -17.84 -14.95
N ASP A 706 -24.76 -19.05 -15.22
CA ASP A 706 -24.86 -19.63 -16.54
C ASP A 706 -26.30 -19.50 -17.06
N PRO A 707 -26.48 -19.05 -18.32
CA PRO A 707 -27.79 -18.82 -18.90
C PRO A 707 -28.52 -20.15 -19.19
N GLU A 708 -29.85 -20.09 -19.26
CA GLU A 708 -30.64 -21.19 -19.84
C GLU A 708 -30.24 -21.42 -21.30
N THR A 709 -30.14 -22.69 -21.68
CA THR A 709 -29.96 -23.16 -23.06
C THR A 709 -31.11 -24.09 -23.45
N GLU A 710 -31.20 -24.48 -24.71
CA GLU A 710 -32.18 -25.50 -25.13
C GLU A 710 -31.99 -26.85 -24.41
N ALA A 711 -30.77 -27.13 -23.93
CA ALA A 711 -30.41 -28.41 -23.31
C ALA A 711 -30.38 -28.39 -21.78
N ALA A 712 -30.38 -27.21 -21.14
CA ALA A 712 -30.19 -27.10 -19.69
C ALA A 712 -30.84 -25.83 -19.11
N PRO A 713 -31.43 -25.93 -17.89
CA PRO A 713 -31.93 -24.78 -17.16
C PRO A 713 -30.79 -23.80 -16.81
N PRO A 714 -31.11 -22.53 -16.52
CA PRO A 714 -30.10 -21.59 -16.02
C PRO A 714 -29.52 -22.09 -14.69
N THR A 715 -28.25 -21.80 -14.42
CA THR A 715 -27.61 -22.18 -13.16
C THR A 715 -26.92 -21.01 -12.47
N LEU A 716 -26.84 -21.08 -11.14
CA LEU A 716 -26.08 -20.18 -10.29
C LEU A 716 -25.12 -21.02 -9.46
N ASN A 717 -23.83 -20.88 -9.76
CA ASN A 717 -22.76 -21.54 -9.05
C ASN A 717 -22.09 -20.56 -8.08
N ILE A 718 -22.05 -20.90 -6.80
CA ILE A 718 -21.46 -20.10 -5.72
C ILE A 718 -20.28 -20.88 -5.16
N SER A 719 -19.07 -20.37 -5.39
CA SER A 719 -17.81 -21.07 -5.11
C SER A 719 -16.93 -20.25 -4.16
N PHE A 720 -16.41 -20.89 -3.11
CA PHE A 720 -15.46 -20.31 -2.17
C PHE A 720 -14.05 -20.65 -2.59
N TYR A 721 -13.19 -19.64 -2.71
CA TYR A 721 -11.78 -19.79 -3.01
C TYR A 721 -10.94 -19.25 -1.86
N ASP A 722 -9.79 -19.87 -1.60
CA ASP A 722 -8.75 -19.28 -0.75
C ASP A 722 -7.96 -18.18 -1.49
N GLU A 723 -7.02 -17.52 -0.81
CA GLU A 723 -6.17 -16.48 -1.40
C GLU A 723 -5.24 -16.99 -2.53
N LYS A 724 -5.08 -18.31 -2.66
CA LYS A 724 -4.28 -18.97 -3.72
C LYS A 724 -5.14 -19.44 -4.89
N GLY A 725 -6.46 -19.20 -4.85
CA GLY A 725 -7.39 -19.63 -5.88
C GLY A 725 -7.74 -21.11 -5.82
N VAL A 726 -7.49 -21.79 -4.69
CA VAL A 726 -7.93 -23.16 -4.45
C VAL A 726 -9.42 -23.14 -4.10
N LEU A 727 -10.20 -23.97 -4.80
CA LEU A 727 -11.62 -24.16 -4.50
C LEU A 727 -11.77 -24.88 -3.16
N LEU A 728 -12.46 -24.26 -2.21
CA LEU A 728 -12.70 -24.79 -0.86
C LEU A 728 -14.09 -25.41 -0.73
N HIS A 729 -15.10 -24.79 -1.33
CA HIS A 729 -16.49 -25.25 -1.29
C HIS A 729 -17.27 -24.71 -2.47
N GLN A 730 -18.32 -25.43 -2.89
CA GLN A 730 -19.11 -25.06 -4.05
C GLN A 730 -20.58 -25.47 -3.89
N VAL A 731 -21.48 -24.59 -4.31
CA VAL A 731 -22.93 -24.85 -4.36
C VAL A 731 -23.46 -24.51 -5.74
N LEU A 732 -24.11 -25.48 -6.37
CA LEU A 732 -24.80 -25.28 -7.64
C LEU A 732 -26.31 -25.18 -7.41
N LYS A 733 -26.94 -24.12 -7.89
CA LYS A 733 -28.38 -23.92 -7.93
C LYS A 733 -28.85 -23.99 -9.38
N THR A 734 -29.98 -24.65 -9.61
CA THR A 734 -30.53 -24.87 -10.96
C THR A 734 -31.95 -24.32 -11.02
N GLY A 735 -32.31 -23.67 -12.13
CA GLY A 735 -33.58 -22.94 -12.24
C GLY A 735 -34.83 -23.84 -12.26
N ASP A 736 -34.68 -25.12 -12.54
CA ASP A 736 -35.74 -26.14 -12.48
C ASP A 736 -36.07 -26.58 -11.05
N GLN A 737 -35.11 -26.53 -10.12
CA GLN A 737 -35.33 -26.77 -8.68
C GLN A 737 -36.19 -25.69 -7.99
N LEU A 738 -36.46 -24.58 -8.69
CA LEU A 738 -37.25 -23.45 -8.19
C LEU A 738 -38.74 -23.55 -8.56
N LYS A 739 -39.15 -24.54 -9.37
CA LYS A 739 -40.52 -24.69 -9.87
C LYS A 739 -41.42 -25.51 -8.96
#